data_AF-A0AA35LE94-F1
#
_entry.id   AF-A0AA35LE94-F1
#
_cell.length_a   1.000
_cell.length_b   1.000
_cell.length_c   1.000
_cell.angle_alpha   90.00
_cell.angle_beta   90.00
_cell.angle_gamma   90.00
#
_symmetry.space_group_name_H-M   'P 1'
#
loop_
_entity.id
_entity.type
_entity.pdbx_description
1 polymer ?
#
loop_
_entity_poly.entity_id
_entity_poly.type
_entity_poly.pdbx_seq_one_letter_code
_entity_poly.pdbx_strand_id
1 'polypeptide(L)'
;MHGDEALGRALVVRLARELVAGWLRGEPRAQRLLNGTDLYLMPSLNPDGFARAEEGDCGAQQDLSGRENARGKDLNRSFPDQFGAAQPDLANVPEVRALMEWMRRNRFVLSGNLHGGSVVASYPFDDSAVHKTSGVYSKSADDEVFRYLAKAYASNHPIMKTGTPNCPGEEEETFQDGITNGAQWYDVEGGMQDYNYLWANCFEVTFELSCCKYPPASQLEKEWENNRESLLTFIEKVHIGIKGFVRDLVTGAGLENATIAVAGIDHNITTDWFGDYHRLLVPGTYNITAAVMGYLPVTKVNVEVKEGNATVVDFSLQPSIAVPASDPTQDVPLATTESVTNTTNTTDANRTTSFHQAIQPEEFRHHHFPDMEIFLRKYATEYPNIARLYSVGKSVKQLELYVMEISDNPGIHEAAEPEFKYIANMHGNEVVGRELLLNLIEYLCKNYGTDPEVTDLVQNTRIHIMPSMNPDGYEKAHEGDRLGIVGRNNSNNYDLNRNFPDQFFQITDPPQPETLAVMSWLKTYPFVLSANLHGGSLVVNYPYDDDQQGVATYSRSPDDAVFQQIALSYAKENARMFEGHPCADMYPGEYFPHGITNGAQWYNVPGGMQDWNYLNTNCFEVTIELGCIKYPQAEELPKYWKQNHRSLLQFIKQVHQGVKGFVLDATDGRGILNATISVADIDHPVSTYKSGDYWRLLTQGTYKITASARGYNSETKTVKVGGKGAVQVNFTLTRKDSKVEEGTVPDINMVGLNGTVTKEFETLIKDLSAENGLERLLLSSSADVQPHRYRSYNELSESLRGLNLNYRKITNLSSLGQSVEFRHIWSLEISNKPKESEPEEPKIRFVAGIHGNAPVGTELLLALAEFLCMNYKKNLAITKLIDNTRIVIVPSLNPDGREIAQERDCTSKTGLTNIHGKDLDTDFTSNSSGAREPETKAIMDNLILKQDFSLSVALDGGSLLVTYPYDKPVQTVENKETLRYLASVYANNHPTMHLGQPSCPNKSDENIPGGVLLGAEWNSHLGSMKDFSLSYGHCPEITVYTGCCYFPSAGQLPTLWAENKKSLLSMLVEVHKGVYGFVRDRHGQPVSKAQIVLNEGVKVYTKEGGYFHVLLAPGYHKIHAIAEGYQQQHVKVLVRHDMASFLHVQFDTDNKIFGLPRELVVTVAGATMTAVILTACIIWCVCSIKSNRHKDGFHRLRQHHDDYEDEIRMMSTGSKKSLLSHEFQDETDTEEETLYSSKH
;
A
#
# COMPACT_ATOMS: atom_id res chain seq x y z
N MET A 1 34.18 4.57 4.08
CA MET A 1 33.54 3.43 4.79
C MET A 1 33.87 3.49 6.27
N HIS A 2 35.14 3.28 6.62
CA HIS A 2 35.67 3.28 7.98
C HIS A 2 35.71 4.70 8.58
N GLY A 3 36.03 4.82 9.87
CA GLY A 3 36.06 6.11 10.58
C GLY A 3 37.40 6.87 10.52
N ASP A 4 38.50 6.14 10.35
CA ASP A 4 39.86 6.64 10.10
C ASP A 4 40.01 7.31 8.72
N GLU A 5 39.20 6.91 7.75
CA GLU A 5 39.25 7.35 6.35
C GLU A 5 38.38 8.61 6.11
N ALA A 6 38.69 9.67 6.87
CA ALA A 6 37.89 10.88 6.98
C ALA A 6 37.69 11.69 5.68
N LEU A 7 38.54 11.53 4.66
CA LEU A 7 38.44 12.35 3.44
C LEU A 7 37.09 12.20 2.72
N GLY A 8 36.58 10.97 2.57
CA GLY A 8 35.32 10.71 1.86
C GLY A 8 34.14 11.49 2.44
N ARG A 9 34.08 11.61 3.78
CA ARG A 9 33.09 12.40 4.51
C ARG A 9 33.09 13.87 4.09
N ALA A 10 34.27 14.47 3.98
CA ALA A 10 34.43 15.88 3.59
C ALA A 10 34.04 16.10 2.13
N LEU A 11 34.45 15.21 1.22
CA LEU A 11 34.16 15.35 -0.22
C LEU A 11 32.67 15.17 -0.52
N VAL A 12 31.97 14.25 0.14
CA VAL A 12 30.51 14.05 -0.02
C VAL A 12 29.72 15.29 0.41
N VAL A 13 30.09 15.93 1.51
CA VAL A 13 29.43 17.18 1.97
C VAL A 13 29.74 18.34 1.01
N ARG A 14 30.98 18.42 0.47
CA ARG A 14 31.35 19.42 -0.52
C ARG A 14 30.62 19.22 -1.85
N LEU A 15 30.43 17.98 -2.29
CA LEU A 15 29.66 17.59 -3.48
C LEU A 15 28.19 17.97 -3.37
N ALA A 16 27.55 17.72 -2.22
CA ALA A 16 26.18 18.15 -1.96
C ALA A 16 26.03 19.68 -2.13
N ARG A 17 26.98 20.44 -1.57
CA ARG A 17 27.01 21.91 -1.69
C ARG A 17 27.24 22.38 -3.12
N GLU A 18 28.14 21.74 -3.87
CA GLU A 18 28.42 22.08 -5.27
C GLU A 18 27.20 21.85 -6.17
N LEU A 19 26.53 20.69 -6.05
CA LEU A 19 25.36 20.35 -6.83
C LEU A 19 24.17 21.29 -6.54
N VAL A 20 23.86 21.54 -5.27
CA VAL A 20 22.76 22.44 -4.89
C VAL A 20 23.06 23.89 -5.31
N ALA A 21 24.30 24.37 -5.10
CA ALA A 21 24.67 25.71 -5.52
C ALA A 21 24.68 25.86 -7.06
N GLY A 22 25.14 24.84 -7.80
CA GLY A 22 25.05 24.81 -9.26
C GLY A 22 23.61 24.86 -9.75
N TRP A 23 22.72 24.05 -9.17
CA TRP A 23 21.30 24.03 -9.53
C TRP A 23 20.63 25.40 -9.32
N LEU A 24 20.88 26.05 -8.18
CA LEU A 24 20.40 27.40 -7.86
C LEU A 24 20.97 28.48 -8.79
N ARG A 25 22.20 28.32 -9.29
CA ARG A 25 22.81 29.20 -10.30
C ARG A 25 22.28 28.98 -11.73
N GLY A 26 21.43 27.98 -11.95
CA GLY A 26 20.98 27.59 -13.29
C GLY A 26 22.01 26.79 -14.09
N GLU A 27 22.94 26.11 -13.43
CA GLU A 27 24.07 25.43 -14.07
C GLU A 27 23.62 24.15 -14.80
N PRO A 28 23.81 24.02 -16.14
CA PRO A 28 23.21 22.93 -16.91
C PRO A 28 23.70 21.51 -16.58
N ARG A 29 24.82 21.34 -15.85
CA ARG A 29 25.27 20.03 -15.37
C ARG A 29 24.49 19.63 -14.11
N ALA A 30 24.56 20.47 -13.07
CA ALA A 30 23.83 20.27 -11.83
C ALA A 30 22.30 20.17 -12.03
N GLN A 31 21.72 20.98 -12.94
CA GLN A 31 20.30 20.87 -13.28
C GLN A 31 19.92 19.56 -13.96
N ARG A 32 20.75 19.02 -14.87
CA ARG A 32 20.47 17.71 -15.49
C ARG A 32 20.59 16.56 -14.48
N LEU A 33 21.53 16.64 -13.54
CA LEU A 33 21.69 15.66 -12.47
C LEU A 33 20.51 15.70 -11.49
N LEU A 34 20.28 16.81 -10.79
CA LEU A 34 19.25 16.86 -9.73
C LEU A 34 17.80 16.84 -10.24
N ASN A 35 17.55 17.09 -11.54
CA ASN A 35 16.22 16.89 -12.13
C ASN A 35 16.01 15.47 -12.71
N GLY A 36 17.04 14.62 -12.70
CA GLY A 36 17.03 13.31 -13.38
C GLY A 36 17.57 12.13 -12.56
N THR A 37 18.21 12.40 -11.42
CA THR A 37 18.76 11.40 -10.49
C THR A 37 18.33 11.73 -9.07
N ASP A 38 17.65 10.81 -8.40
CA ASP A 38 17.48 10.86 -6.95
C ASP A 38 18.82 10.47 -6.30
N LEU A 39 19.58 11.48 -5.85
CA LEU A 39 20.94 11.31 -5.34
C LEU A 39 20.96 11.21 -3.81
N TYR A 40 21.36 10.06 -3.31
CA TYR A 40 21.51 9.78 -1.88
C TYR A 40 22.99 9.93 -1.49
N LEU A 41 23.26 10.63 -0.38
CA LEU A 41 24.61 10.94 0.08
C LEU A 41 24.74 10.59 1.56
N MET A 42 25.61 9.63 1.88
CA MET A 42 25.90 9.19 3.26
C MET A 42 27.34 9.56 3.64
N PRO A 43 27.58 10.68 4.36
CA PRO A 43 28.95 11.12 4.65
C PRO A 43 29.71 10.22 5.66
N SER A 44 29.04 9.35 6.41
CA SER A 44 29.67 8.55 7.46
C SER A 44 28.80 7.34 7.81
N LEU A 45 29.34 6.12 7.71
CA LEU A 45 28.72 4.90 8.24
C LEU A 45 29.22 4.55 9.65
N ASN A 46 30.50 4.85 9.93
CA ASN A 46 31.15 4.64 11.23
C ASN A 46 31.43 5.99 11.95
N PRO A 47 30.41 6.70 12.46
CA PRO A 47 30.57 8.03 13.07
C PRO A 47 31.32 8.00 14.41
N ASP A 48 31.21 6.89 15.13
CA ASP A 48 31.83 6.62 16.42
C ASP A 48 33.29 6.16 16.27
N GLY A 49 33.65 5.50 15.17
CA GLY A 49 35.03 5.32 14.71
C GLY A 49 35.68 6.65 14.36
N PHE A 50 35.00 7.49 13.56
CA PHE A 50 35.47 8.84 13.23
C PHE A 50 35.69 9.71 14.48
N ALA A 51 34.90 9.54 15.54
CA ALA A 51 35.10 10.21 16.82
C ALA A 51 36.37 9.78 17.60
N ARG A 52 37.11 8.77 17.10
CA ARG A 52 38.40 8.29 17.66
C ARG A 52 39.59 8.49 16.71
N ALA A 53 39.35 9.01 15.51
CA ALA A 53 40.38 9.25 14.49
C ALA A 53 41.00 10.65 14.64
N GLU A 54 42.31 10.78 14.41
CA GLU A 54 43.04 12.05 14.58
C GLU A 54 43.41 12.70 13.23
N GLU A 55 43.22 14.02 13.13
CA GLU A 55 43.52 14.78 11.91
C GLU A 55 45.03 14.79 11.62
N GLY A 56 45.40 14.32 10.43
CA GLY A 56 46.78 14.20 9.98
C GLY A 56 47.35 12.79 10.07
N ASP A 57 46.60 11.80 10.59
CA ASP A 57 47.03 10.40 10.47
C ASP A 57 46.80 9.89 9.04
N CYS A 58 47.88 9.38 8.46
CA CYS A 58 47.88 8.75 7.14
C CYS A 58 48.01 7.21 7.21
N GLY A 59 48.03 6.60 8.39
CA GLY A 59 48.13 5.15 8.59
C GLY A 59 49.53 4.64 8.95
N ALA A 60 50.41 5.49 9.50
CA ALA A 60 51.83 5.18 9.66
C ALA A 60 52.24 4.66 11.06
N GLN A 61 51.30 4.47 12.00
CA GLN A 61 51.58 4.00 13.37
C GLN A 61 50.59 2.91 13.83
N GLN A 62 50.94 2.21 14.92
CA GLN A 62 50.40 0.86 15.21
C GLN A 62 49.02 0.79 15.87
N ASP A 63 48.34 1.92 16.10
CA ASP A 63 46.96 1.95 16.63
C ASP A 63 45.97 2.34 15.52
N LEU A 64 45.14 1.40 15.07
CA LEU A 64 44.07 1.61 14.07
C LEU A 64 42.85 2.35 14.67
N SER A 65 43.12 3.51 15.29
CA SER A 65 42.14 4.27 16.08
C SER A 65 41.04 4.88 15.20
N GLY A 66 39.92 4.17 15.09
CA GLY A 66 38.72 4.64 14.41
C GLY A 66 38.28 3.81 13.20
N ARG A 67 39.05 2.79 12.79
CA ARG A 67 38.66 1.90 11.69
C ARG A 67 37.37 1.13 11.97
N GLU A 68 37.35 0.49 13.13
CA GLU A 68 36.23 -0.33 13.63
C GLU A 68 35.12 0.51 14.28
N ASN A 69 33.91 -0.04 14.40
CA ASN A 69 32.87 0.56 15.25
C ASN A 69 33.20 0.40 16.75
N ALA A 70 32.38 0.97 17.64
CA ALA A 70 32.56 0.98 19.09
C ALA A 70 32.48 -0.41 19.75
N ARG A 71 32.25 -1.49 18.99
CA ARG A 71 32.28 -2.89 19.47
C ARG A 71 33.49 -3.68 18.95
N GLY A 72 34.43 -3.04 18.24
CA GLY A 72 35.58 -3.71 17.65
C GLY A 72 35.18 -4.59 16.46
N LYS A 73 34.46 -3.99 15.50
CA LYS A 73 34.08 -4.62 14.23
C LYS A 73 34.40 -3.71 13.04
N ASP A 74 35.13 -4.25 12.07
CA ASP A 74 35.26 -3.66 10.74
C ASP A 74 33.94 -3.86 9.98
N LEU A 75 33.30 -2.76 9.59
CA LEU A 75 32.01 -2.79 8.90
C LEU A 75 32.13 -3.36 7.48
N ASN A 76 33.30 -3.27 6.83
CA ASN A 76 33.54 -3.80 5.48
C ASN A 76 34.08 -5.24 5.49
N ARG A 77 33.85 -5.98 6.58
CA ARG A 77 34.11 -7.42 6.76
C ARG A 77 32.93 -8.11 7.47
N SER A 78 31.73 -7.58 7.24
CA SER A 78 30.54 -7.84 8.05
C SER A 78 29.24 -7.98 7.23
N PHE A 79 29.32 -7.93 5.90
CA PHE A 79 28.20 -8.26 5.01
C PHE A 79 28.20 -9.78 4.71
N PRO A 80 27.06 -10.36 4.27
CA PRO A 80 27.05 -11.72 3.74
C PRO A 80 27.95 -11.85 2.50
N ASP A 81 28.64 -12.99 2.39
CA ASP A 81 29.54 -13.32 1.28
C ASP A 81 28.96 -14.44 0.38
N GLN A 82 29.50 -14.60 -0.83
CA GLN A 82 29.10 -15.62 -1.81
C GLN A 82 29.92 -16.93 -1.69
N PHE A 83 31.12 -16.86 -1.11
CA PHE A 83 32.00 -17.99 -0.86
C PHE A 83 31.97 -18.41 0.63
N GLY A 84 31.74 -17.45 1.53
CA GLY A 84 31.63 -17.68 2.98
C GLY A 84 30.37 -18.48 3.38
N ALA A 85 30.55 -19.54 4.17
CA ALA A 85 29.46 -20.43 4.61
C ALA A 85 28.70 -19.97 5.87
N ALA A 86 29.07 -18.82 6.46
CA ALA A 86 28.51 -18.32 7.72
C ALA A 86 27.82 -16.96 7.52
N GLN A 87 26.63 -16.79 8.10
CA GLN A 87 25.97 -15.48 8.15
C GLN A 87 26.65 -14.57 9.19
N PRO A 88 26.86 -13.27 8.90
CA PRO A 88 27.55 -12.36 9.81
C PRO A 88 26.72 -12.05 11.07
N ASP A 89 27.41 -11.75 12.17
CA ASP A 89 26.77 -11.35 13.43
C ASP A 89 26.26 -9.90 13.39
N LEU A 90 25.10 -9.73 12.75
CA LEU A 90 24.39 -8.46 12.66
C LEU A 90 23.93 -7.89 14.02
N ALA A 91 24.12 -8.58 15.15
CA ALA A 91 23.84 -8.02 16.48
C ALA A 91 24.93 -7.06 16.96
N ASN A 92 26.15 -7.16 16.42
CA ASN A 92 27.30 -6.33 16.77
C ASN A 92 27.70 -5.26 15.72
N VAL A 93 27.02 -5.25 14.57
CA VAL A 93 27.13 -4.23 13.52
C VAL A 93 25.75 -3.65 13.12
N PRO A 94 25.08 -2.91 14.03
CA PRO A 94 23.79 -2.29 13.70
C PRO A 94 23.87 -1.32 12.52
N GLU A 95 25.06 -0.77 12.24
CA GLU A 95 25.34 0.11 11.10
C GLU A 95 25.16 -0.65 9.77
N VAL A 96 25.77 -1.84 9.66
CA VAL A 96 25.67 -2.72 8.49
C VAL A 96 24.24 -3.21 8.30
N ARG A 97 23.55 -3.59 9.39
CA ARG A 97 22.15 -4.02 9.31
C ARG A 97 21.25 -2.92 8.75
N ALA A 98 21.34 -1.70 9.29
CA ALA A 98 20.57 -0.56 8.81
C ALA A 98 20.87 -0.26 7.33
N LEU A 99 22.11 -0.45 6.88
CA LEU A 99 22.49 -0.26 5.49
C LEU A 99 21.94 -1.35 4.56
N MET A 100 21.98 -2.62 4.98
CA MET A 100 21.37 -3.74 4.24
C MET A 100 19.85 -3.56 4.07
N GLU A 101 19.17 -3.05 5.10
CA GLU A 101 17.75 -2.70 5.07
C GLU A 101 17.49 -1.50 4.12
N TRP A 102 18.33 -0.47 4.18
CA TRP A 102 18.26 0.72 3.31
C TRP A 102 18.47 0.38 1.82
N MET A 103 19.47 -0.45 1.51
CA MET A 103 19.76 -0.93 0.14
C MET A 103 18.60 -1.73 -0.45
N ARG A 104 18.04 -2.67 0.33
CA ARG A 104 16.87 -3.47 -0.09
C ARG A 104 15.63 -2.63 -0.31
N ARG A 105 15.44 -1.55 0.46
CA ARG A 105 14.28 -0.65 0.34
C ARG A 105 14.34 0.29 -0.86
N ASN A 106 15.52 0.82 -1.21
CA ASN A 106 15.64 1.95 -2.16
C ASN A 106 16.14 1.54 -3.57
N ARG A 107 16.31 0.24 -3.85
CA ARG A 107 16.71 -0.35 -5.16
C ARG A 107 17.74 0.47 -5.95
N PHE A 108 18.84 0.85 -5.31
CA PHE A 108 19.89 1.67 -5.93
C PHE A 108 20.45 1.04 -7.23
N VAL A 109 20.83 1.89 -8.17
CA VAL A 109 21.34 1.50 -9.51
C VAL A 109 22.87 1.58 -9.58
N LEU A 110 23.46 2.60 -8.98
CA LEU A 110 24.89 2.87 -8.98
C LEU A 110 25.28 3.45 -7.61
N SER A 111 26.36 2.92 -7.02
CA SER A 111 26.93 3.37 -5.75
C SER A 111 28.44 3.59 -5.87
N GLY A 112 28.98 4.46 -5.02
CA GLY A 112 30.41 4.79 -4.97
C GLY A 112 30.88 4.80 -3.52
N ASN A 113 31.61 3.77 -3.11
CA ASN A 113 32.10 3.62 -1.74
C ASN A 113 33.45 4.34 -1.59
N LEU A 114 33.57 5.24 -0.61
CA LEU A 114 34.74 6.13 -0.50
C LEU A 114 35.66 5.72 0.66
N HIS A 115 36.93 5.54 0.33
CA HIS A 115 38.01 5.07 1.21
C HIS A 115 39.26 5.95 1.06
N GLY A 116 40.31 5.62 1.81
CA GLY A 116 41.64 6.24 1.67
C GLY A 116 42.75 5.34 2.22
N GLY A 117 43.95 5.54 1.70
CA GLY A 117 45.12 4.70 1.96
C GLY A 117 46.02 4.65 0.72
N SER A 118 45.43 4.29 -0.42
CA SER A 118 46.08 4.36 -1.74
C SER A 118 45.31 5.30 -2.71
N VAL A 119 45.55 5.21 -4.02
CA VAL A 119 44.87 6.02 -5.06
C VAL A 119 44.53 5.18 -6.30
N VAL A 120 43.38 4.49 -6.22
CA VAL A 120 42.88 3.52 -7.22
C VAL A 120 41.35 3.43 -7.19
N ALA A 121 40.73 3.00 -8.30
CA ALA A 121 39.33 2.55 -8.31
C ALA A 121 39.24 1.01 -8.31
N SER A 122 38.70 0.42 -7.23
CA SER A 122 38.51 -1.02 -7.06
C SER A 122 37.12 -1.48 -7.54
N TYR A 123 37.06 -2.58 -8.29
CA TYR A 123 35.80 -3.12 -8.85
C TYR A 123 35.60 -4.63 -8.57
N PRO A 124 34.35 -5.12 -8.53
CA PRO A 124 34.01 -6.46 -8.02
C PRO A 124 34.54 -7.61 -8.87
N PHE A 125 34.84 -8.78 -8.28
CA PHE A 125 34.61 -9.10 -6.86
C PHE A 125 35.75 -8.70 -5.91
N ASP A 126 35.40 -8.39 -4.66
CA ASP A 126 36.28 -8.06 -3.54
C ASP A 126 36.84 -9.32 -2.85
N ASP A 127 36.14 -10.46 -2.88
CA ASP A 127 36.66 -11.77 -2.42
C ASP A 127 36.80 -12.79 -3.56
N SER A 128 37.49 -13.90 -3.27
CA SER A 128 37.69 -15.03 -4.18
C SER A 128 37.45 -16.37 -3.49
N ALA A 129 36.99 -17.37 -4.27
CA ALA A 129 36.78 -18.75 -3.81
C ALA A 129 38.06 -19.50 -3.35
N VAL A 130 39.18 -18.78 -3.16
CA VAL A 130 40.47 -19.30 -2.67
C VAL A 130 40.95 -18.58 -1.40
N HIS A 131 40.32 -17.46 -1.01
CA HIS A 131 40.60 -16.64 0.18
C HIS A 131 42.11 -16.45 0.46
N LYS A 132 42.82 -15.89 -0.53
CA LYS A 132 44.27 -15.66 -0.52
C LYS A 132 44.60 -14.21 -0.26
N THR A 133 45.35 -14.00 0.82
CA THR A 133 45.99 -12.71 1.18
C THR A 133 47.00 -12.18 0.15
N SER A 134 47.36 -12.96 -0.89
CA SER A 134 48.19 -12.51 -2.02
C SER A 134 47.40 -11.97 -3.21
N GLY A 135 46.06 -11.97 -3.12
CA GLY A 135 45.14 -11.63 -4.19
C GLY A 135 44.98 -12.72 -5.28
N VAL A 136 43.79 -12.77 -5.88
CA VAL A 136 43.42 -13.58 -7.06
C VAL A 136 42.36 -12.82 -7.86
N TYR A 137 42.48 -12.77 -9.19
CA TYR A 137 41.46 -12.13 -10.03
C TYR A 137 40.10 -12.84 -9.92
N SER A 138 39.09 -12.15 -9.40
CA SER A 138 37.75 -12.70 -9.14
C SER A 138 36.71 -12.03 -10.05
N LYS A 139 36.35 -12.72 -11.14
CA LYS A 139 35.57 -12.14 -12.24
C LYS A 139 34.06 -12.12 -11.93
N SER A 140 33.45 -10.94 -11.97
CA SER A 140 31.99 -10.75 -11.95
C SER A 140 31.34 -10.98 -13.34
N ALA A 141 30.02 -11.20 -13.40
CA ALA A 141 29.32 -11.36 -14.68
C ALA A 141 29.34 -10.07 -15.53
N ASP A 142 29.21 -8.91 -14.88
CA ASP A 142 29.28 -7.56 -15.47
C ASP A 142 30.69 -6.92 -15.44
N ASP A 143 31.75 -7.73 -15.41
CA ASP A 143 33.17 -7.31 -15.36
C ASP A 143 33.52 -6.15 -16.33
N GLU A 144 32.98 -6.16 -17.54
CA GLU A 144 33.20 -5.10 -18.54
C GLU A 144 32.50 -3.78 -18.17
N VAL A 145 31.30 -3.84 -17.58
CA VAL A 145 30.57 -2.66 -17.07
C VAL A 145 31.31 -2.09 -15.86
N PHE A 146 31.75 -2.94 -14.94
CA PHE A 146 32.52 -2.54 -13.78
C PHE A 146 33.87 -1.90 -14.15
N ARG A 147 34.62 -2.49 -15.10
CA ARG A 147 35.82 -1.87 -15.68
C ARG A 147 35.54 -0.52 -16.34
N TYR A 148 34.41 -0.37 -17.06
CA TYR A 148 34.02 0.91 -17.66
C TYR A 148 33.67 1.97 -16.61
N LEU A 149 32.93 1.60 -15.56
CA LEU A 149 32.57 2.46 -14.43
C LEU A 149 33.80 2.92 -13.63
N ALA A 150 34.71 2.01 -13.28
CA ALA A 150 35.95 2.32 -12.59
C ALA A 150 36.85 3.26 -13.42
N LYS A 151 37.00 3.00 -14.73
CA LYS A 151 37.76 3.88 -15.63
C LYS A 151 37.14 5.27 -15.75
N ALA A 152 35.81 5.40 -15.73
CA ALA A 152 35.15 6.71 -15.79
C ALA A 152 35.53 7.63 -14.62
N TYR A 153 35.81 7.06 -13.43
CA TYR A 153 36.38 7.79 -12.30
C TYR A 153 37.89 8.01 -12.49
N ALA A 154 38.64 6.92 -12.70
CA ALA A 154 40.10 6.92 -12.70
C ALA A 154 40.71 7.81 -13.80
N SER A 155 40.16 7.81 -15.02
CA SER A 155 40.69 8.59 -16.15
C SER A 155 40.60 10.11 -15.96
N ASN A 156 39.62 10.56 -15.17
CA ASN A 156 39.42 11.97 -14.86
C ASN A 156 40.28 12.43 -13.68
N HIS A 157 40.59 11.52 -12.75
CA HIS A 157 41.37 11.83 -11.55
C HIS A 157 42.83 12.14 -11.89
N PRO A 158 43.44 13.24 -11.40
CA PRO A 158 44.81 13.62 -11.77
C PRO A 158 45.88 12.57 -11.48
N ILE A 159 45.72 11.82 -10.38
CA ILE A 159 46.69 10.80 -9.92
C ILE A 159 46.36 9.41 -10.49
N MET A 160 45.26 8.74 -10.09
CA MET A 160 44.85 7.40 -10.57
C MET A 160 45.18 7.09 -12.05
N LYS A 161 44.88 8.00 -13.00
CA LYS A 161 45.16 7.81 -14.43
C LYS A 161 46.63 7.58 -14.83
N THR A 162 47.61 7.82 -13.94
CA THR A 162 49.01 7.46 -14.16
C THR A 162 49.26 5.95 -14.03
N GLY A 163 48.39 5.25 -13.30
CA GLY A 163 48.58 3.87 -12.85
C GLY A 163 49.69 3.69 -11.81
N THR A 164 50.27 4.77 -11.30
CA THR A 164 51.33 4.78 -10.27
C THR A 164 50.97 5.81 -9.20
N PRO A 165 50.39 5.40 -8.05
CA PRO A 165 49.95 6.33 -7.02
C PRO A 165 51.14 6.95 -6.26
N ASN A 166 52.25 6.21 -6.12
CA ASN A 166 53.46 6.61 -5.40
C ASN A 166 53.16 7.03 -3.94
N CYS A 167 52.38 6.23 -3.22
CA CYS A 167 52.06 6.48 -1.82
C CYS A 167 53.28 6.20 -0.90
N PRO A 168 53.51 7.00 0.16
CA PRO A 168 54.72 6.86 0.99
C PRO A 168 54.76 5.52 1.75
N GLY A 169 55.80 4.72 1.55
CA GLY A 169 55.93 3.36 2.08
C GLY A 169 55.32 2.26 1.19
N GLU A 170 54.63 2.63 0.11
CA GLU A 170 53.98 1.74 -0.86
C GLU A 170 54.40 2.12 -2.29
N GLU A 171 55.66 2.53 -2.48
CA GLU A 171 56.18 3.06 -3.74
C GLU A 171 56.27 2.02 -4.89
N GLU A 172 56.05 0.74 -4.61
CA GLU A 172 56.01 -0.35 -5.61
C GLU A 172 54.58 -0.64 -6.14
N GLU A 173 53.53 0.01 -5.61
CA GLU A 173 52.15 -0.19 -6.12
C GLU A 173 51.97 0.30 -7.57
N THR A 174 51.33 -0.53 -8.39
CA THR A 174 50.98 -0.19 -9.77
C THR A 174 49.60 -0.75 -10.16
N PHE A 175 48.75 0.10 -10.74
CA PHE A 175 47.37 -0.23 -11.10
C PHE A 175 47.11 0.13 -12.56
N GLN A 176 46.96 -0.87 -13.43
CA GLN A 176 46.79 -0.62 -14.87
C GLN A 176 45.53 0.23 -15.14
N ASP A 177 45.68 1.29 -15.92
CA ASP A 177 44.64 2.29 -16.23
C ASP A 177 44.03 2.98 -14.98
N GLY A 178 44.67 2.89 -13.81
CA GLY A 178 44.19 3.45 -12.54
C GLY A 178 43.08 2.64 -11.85
N ILE A 179 42.89 1.38 -12.25
CA ILE A 179 41.86 0.48 -11.72
C ILE A 179 42.46 -0.84 -11.21
N THR A 180 41.76 -1.50 -10.27
CA THR A 180 42.05 -2.90 -9.90
C THR A 180 40.76 -3.68 -9.67
N ASN A 181 40.79 -4.99 -9.88
CA ASN A 181 39.79 -5.87 -9.28
C ASN A 181 40.12 -6.00 -7.78
N GLY A 182 39.11 -5.99 -6.89
CA GLY A 182 39.32 -5.98 -5.43
C GLY A 182 40.12 -7.19 -4.95
N ALA A 183 39.58 -8.39 -5.19
CA ALA A 183 40.24 -9.66 -4.92
C ALA A 183 41.63 -9.79 -5.56
N GLN A 184 41.86 -9.18 -6.74
CA GLN A 184 43.19 -9.17 -7.37
C GLN A 184 44.23 -8.39 -6.53
N TRP A 185 43.82 -7.35 -5.82
CA TRP A 185 44.68 -6.55 -4.94
C TRP A 185 44.89 -7.25 -3.60
N TYR A 186 43.80 -7.63 -2.92
CA TYR A 186 43.78 -8.52 -1.76
C TYR A 186 42.33 -9.00 -1.49
N ASP A 187 42.14 -10.24 -1.02
CA ASP A 187 40.80 -10.79 -0.74
C ASP A 187 40.11 -10.12 0.47
N VAL A 188 38.80 -9.88 0.34
CA VAL A 188 37.93 -9.13 1.27
C VAL A 188 36.59 -9.86 1.47
N GLU A 189 36.59 -10.94 2.26
CA GLU A 189 35.37 -11.64 2.69
C GLU A 189 34.39 -10.66 3.36
N GLY A 190 33.13 -10.67 2.91
CA GLY A 190 32.03 -9.89 3.50
C GLY A 190 32.11 -8.38 3.26
N GLY A 191 32.63 -7.97 2.10
CA GLY A 191 32.66 -6.58 1.64
C GLY A 191 31.28 -6.03 1.21
N MET A 192 31.08 -4.72 1.40
CA MET A 192 29.85 -4.02 0.99
C MET A 192 29.64 -4.00 -0.53
N GLN A 193 30.74 -4.00 -1.28
CA GLN A 193 30.74 -3.80 -2.72
C GLN A 193 30.13 -5.01 -3.45
N ASP A 194 30.57 -6.21 -3.09
CA ASP A 194 30.01 -7.47 -3.59
C ASP A 194 28.55 -7.64 -3.15
N TYR A 195 28.23 -7.24 -1.91
CA TYR A 195 26.87 -7.33 -1.39
C TYR A 195 25.84 -6.52 -2.21
N ASN A 196 26.19 -5.30 -2.61
CA ASN A 196 25.36 -4.43 -3.45
C ASN A 196 24.97 -5.08 -4.78
N TYR A 197 25.92 -5.76 -5.41
CA TYR A 197 25.77 -6.35 -6.75
C TYR A 197 25.09 -7.73 -6.72
N LEU A 198 25.23 -8.49 -5.63
CA LEU A 198 24.68 -9.84 -5.52
C LEU A 198 23.27 -9.90 -4.90
N TRP A 199 22.95 -9.04 -3.93
CA TRP A 199 21.65 -9.05 -3.22
C TRP A 199 20.84 -7.75 -3.38
N ALA A 200 21.24 -6.85 -4.27
CA ALA A 200 20.45 -5.71 -4.72
C ALA A 200 20.67 -5.45 -6.23
N ASN A 201 20.00 -4.44 -6.80
CA ASN A 201 20.14 -4.03 -8.21
C ASN A 201 21.40 -3.16 -8.46
N CYS A 202 22.34 -3.06 -7.50
CA CYS A 202 23.25 -1.91 -7.40
C CYS A 202 24.67 -2.23 -7.84
N PHE A 203 25.19 -1.44 -8.78
CA PHE A 203 26.58 -1.51 -9.21
C PHE A 203 27.43 -0.62 -8.30
N GLU A 204 28.26 -1.20 -7.44
CA GLU A 204 29.16 -0.43 -6.56
C GLU A 204 30.63 -0.49 -7.01
N VAL A 205 31.31 0.66 -6.94
CA VAL A 205 32.75 0.81 -7.17
C VAL A 205 33.37 1.47 -5.93
N THR A 206 34.47 0.92 -5.42
CA THR A 206 35.22 1.51 -4.31
C THR A 206 36.29 2.47 -4.86
N PHE A 207 36.41 3.64 -4.25
CA PHE A 207 37.37 4.68 -4.63
C PHE A 207 38.31 4.99 -3.46
N GLU A 208 39.58 4.66 -3.64
CA GLU A 208 40.67 5.07 -2.75
C GLU A 208 41.10 6.48 -3.14
N LEU A 209 40.75 7.48 -2.32
CA LEU A 209 40.77 8.88 -2.74
C LEU A 209 42.14 9.56 -2.62
N SER A 210 43.00 9.10 -1.69
CA SER A 210 44.29 9.71 -1.38
C SER A 210 45.19 8.77 -0.58
N CYS A 211 46.52 8.90 -0.77
CA CYS A 211 47.59 8.24 0.01
C CYS A 211 47.65 8.61 1.51
N CYS A 212 46.59 9.22 2.05
CA CYS A 212 46.46 9.58 3.45
C CYS A 212 44.99 9.40 3.83
N LYS A 213 44.74 8.72 4.96
CA LYS A 213 43.38 8.41 5.42
C LYS A 213 42.65 9.64 5.97
N TYR A 214 43.33 10.39 6.83
CA TYR A 214 42.84 11.63 7.42
C TYR A 214 43.75 12.81 7.04
N PRO A 215 43.72 13.30 5.78
CA PRO A 215 44.53 14.44 5.38
C PRO A 215 44.14 15.72 6.16
N PRO A 216 45.11 16.55 6.56
CA PRO A 216 44.83 17.82 7.24
C PRO A 216 43.90 18.75 6.46
N ALA A 217 43.13 19.57 7.16
CA ALA A 217 42.12 20.47 6.61
C ALA A 217 42.65 21.40 5.51
N SER A 218 43.94 21.76 5.58
CA SER A 218 44.64 22.57 4.57
C SER A 218 44.84 21.88 3.21
N GLN A 219 44.68 20.55 3.15
CA GLN A 219 44.79 19.75 1.92
C GLN A 219 43.42 19.42 1.31
N LEU A 220 42.31 19.58 2.05
CA LEU A 220 40.96 19.18 1.59
C LEU A 220 40.52 19.87 0.30
N GLU A 221 40.92 21.12 0.05
CA GLU A 221 40.60 21.81 -1.22
C GLU A 221 41.37 21.19 -2.41
N LYS A 222 42.61 20.72 -2.20
CA LYS A 222 43.40 20.00 -3.21
C LYS A 222 42.80 18.63 -3.51
N GLU A 223 42.43 17.87 -2.48
CA GLU A 223 41.82 16.55 -2.68
C GLU A 223 40.38 16.63 -3.22
N TRP A 224 39.66 17.71 -2.93
CA TRP A 224 38.42 18.05 -3.62
C TRP A 224 38.66 18.30 -5.11
N GLU A 225 39.59 19.19 -5.50
CA GLU A 225 39.85 19.45 -6.93
C GLU A 225 40.43 18.23 -7.68
N ASN A 226 41.14 17.33 -6.99
CA ASN A 226 41.54 16.03 -7.54
C ASN A 226 40.33 15.14 -7.91
N ASN A 227 39.30 15.13 -7.06
CA ASN A 227 38.18 14.17 -7.16
C ASN A 227 36.89 14.75 -7.76
N ARG A 228 36.73 16.08 -7.79
CA ARG A 228 35.50 16.80 -8.19
C ARG A 228 34.94 16.35 -9.54
N GLU A 229 35.79 16.33 -10.57
CA GLU A 229 35.36 15.93 -11.92
C GLU A 229 35.12 14.41 -12.05
N SER A 230 35.85 13.58 -11.30
CA SER A 230 35.62 12.13 -11.26
C SER A 230 34.29 11.78 -10.59
N LEU A 231 33.98 12.39 -9.44
CA LEU A 231 32.71 12.22 -8.72
C LEU A 231 31.51 12.61 -9.60
N LEU A 232 31.57 13.79 -10.23
CA LEU A 232 30.50 14.25 -11.12
C LEU A 232 30.35 13.34 -12.35
N THR A 233 31.45 12.92 -12.96
CA THR A 233 31.44 12.05 -14.16
C THR A 233 30.96 10.63 -13.82
N PHE A 234 31.24 10.13 -12.62
CA PHE A 234 30.73 8.84 -12.15
C PHE A 234 29.22 8.88 -11.89
N ILE A 235 28.70 9.93 -11.25
CA ILE A 235 27.23 10.10 -11.08
C ILE A 235 26.54 10.19 -12.45
N GLU A 236 27.15 10.84 -13.44
CA GLU A 236 26.63 10.87 -14.82
C GLU A 236 26.54 9.46 -15.46
N LYS A 237 27.27 8.44 -14.97
CA LYS A 237 27.16 7.06 -15.46
C LYS A 237 25.91 6.31 -15.00
N VAL A 238 25.15 6.80 -14.02
CA VAL A 238 23.84 6.17 -13.67
C VAL A 238 22.84 6.23 -14.84
N HIS A 239 23.11 7.08 -15.84
CA HIS A 239 22.29 7.26 -17.04
C HIS A 239 22.75 6.46 -18.27
N ILE A 240 23.62 5.44 -18.15
CA ILE A 240 24.03 4.58 -19.30
C ILE A 240 23.18 3.31 -19.42
N GLY A 241 23.38 2.54 -20.50
CA GLY A 241 22.76 1.22 -20.69
C GLY A 241 21.33 1.29 -21.22
N ILE A 242 20.39 0.68 -20.49
CA ILE A 242 18.95 0.64 -20.84
C ILE A 242 18.09 1.02 -19.65
N LYS A 243 16.90 1.57 -19.93
CA LYS A 243 15.84 1.79 -18.94
C LYS A 243 14.45 1.72 -19.58
N GLY A 244 13.41 1.52 -18.79
CA GLY A 244 12.04 1.49 -19.30
C GLY A 244 11.07 1.01 -18.23
N PHE A 245 9.83 0.77 -18.65
CA PHE A 245 8.78 0.16 -17.83
C PHE A 245 8.42 -1.23 -18.36
N VAL A 246 8.36 -2.23 -17.48
CA VAL A 246 7.65 -3.48 -17.69
C VAL A 246 6.20 -3.31 -17.22
N ARG A 247 5.25 -3.58 -18.10
CA ARG A 247 3.82 -3.37 -17.85
C ARG A 247 2.98 -4.56 -18.26
N ASP A 248 1.83 -4.69 -17.63
CA ASP A 248 0.75 -5.55 -18.09
C ASP A 248 0.18 -4.99 -19.40
N LEU A 249 0.17 -5.81 -20.46
CA LEU A 249 -0.40 -5.48 -21.76
C LEU A 249 -1.93 -5.22 -21.69
N VAL A 250 -2.63 -5.80 -20.71
CA VAL A 250 -4.09 -5.76 -20.57
C VAL A 250 -4.55 -4.61 -19.66
N THR A 251 -4.02 -4.49 -18.44
CA THR A 251 -4.41 -3.40 -17.51
C THR A 251 -3.57 -2.13 -17.67
N GLY A 252 -2.40 -2.20 -18.31
CA GLY A 252 -1.45 -1.08 -18.41
C GLY A 252 -0.71 -0.75 -17.10
N ALA A 253 -0.91 -1.54 -16.04
CA ALA A 253 -0.24 -1.38 -14.76
C ALA A 253 1.26 -1.72 -14.86
N GLY A 254 2.06 -1.12 -13.98
CA GLY A 254 3.46 -1.50 -13.81
C GLY A 254 3.59 -2.86 -13.14
N LEU A 255 4.59 -3.64 -13.54
CA LEU A 255 4.85 -4.98 -13.00
C LEU A 255 6.12 -4.98 -12.15
N GLU A 256 5.94 -4.93 -10.82
CA GLU A 256 7.02 -5.03 -9.83
C GLU A 256 7.73 -6.39 -9.88
N ASN A 257 9.03 -6.40 -9.55
CA ASN A 257 9.86 -7.60 -9.46
C ASN A 257 9.98 -8.40 -10.77
N ALA A 258 9.65 -7.78 -11.91
CA ALA A 258 9.95 -8.31 -13.22
C ALA A 258 11.46 -8.37 -13.43
N THR A 259 11.96 -9.55 -13.75
CA THR A 259 13.36 -9.83 -14.01
C THR A 259 13.74 -9.28 -15.39
N ILE A 260 14.81 -8.49 -15.45
CA ILE A 260 15.43 -8.00 -16.69
C ILE A 260 16.71 -8.79 -16.90
N ALA A 261 16.65 -9.76 -17.80
CA ALA A 261 17.76 -10.63 -18.16
C ALA A 261 18.43 -10.20 -19.47
N VAL A 262 19.76 -10.25 -19.52
CA VAL A 262 20.56 -9.85 -20.69
C VAL A 262 21.32 -11.05 -21.21
N ALA A 263 21.06 -11.46 -22.46
CA ALA A 263 21.62 -12.70 -23.01
C ALA A 263 23.17 -12.64 -23.05
N GLY A 264 23.81 -13.57 -22.33
CA GLY A 264 25.27 -13.66 -22.21
C GLY A 264 25.86 -13.00 -20.95
N ILE A 265 25.04 -12.37 -20.10
CA ILE A 265 25.46 -11.82 -18.81
C ILE A 265 24.67 -12.53 -17.69
N ASP A 266 25.38 -13.28 -16.84
CA ASP A 266 24.79 -14.07 -15.75
C ASP A 266 24.55 -13.22 -14.48
N HIS A 267 23.85 -12.09 -14.65
CA HIS A 267 23.36 -11.24 -13.58
C HIS A 267 22.11 -10.48 -14.04
N ASN A 268 21.01 -10.67 -13.31
CA ASN A 268 19.71 -10.10 -13.61
C ASN A 268 19.33 -9.05 -12.57
N ILE A 269 18.64 -7.98 -13.00
CA ILE A 269 18.03 -7.02 -12.07
C ILE A 269 16.52 -7.17 -12.04
N THR A 270 15.88 -6.53 -11.06
CA THR A 270 14.41 -6.48 -10.90
C THR A 270 13.85 -5.08 -11.14
N THR A 271 12.63 -4.99 -11.69
CA THR A 271 11.85 -3.74 -11.69
C THR A 271 11.41 -3.34 -10.29
N ASP A 272 11.27 -2.03 -10.08
CA ASP A 272 10.62 -1.47 -8.89
C ASP A 272 9.09 -1.48 -9.00
N TRP A 273 8.40 -0.98 -7.98
CA TRP A 273 6.94 -1.06 -7.78
C TRP A 273 6.05 -0.53 -8.91
N PHE A 274 6.56 0.26 -9.86
CA PHE A 274 5.83 0.66 -11.08
C PHE A 274 6.32 -0.02 -12.36
N GLY A 275 7.06 -1.11 -12.22
CA GLY A 275 7.66 -1.81 -13.34
C GLY A 275 8.82 -1.06 -13.99
N ASP A 276 9.25 0.09 -13.44
CA ASP A 276 10.41 0.79 -13.94
C ASP A 276 11.72 0.10 -13.53
N TYR A 277 12.73 0.21 -14.40
CA TYR A 277 14.05 -0.35 -14.17
C TYR A 277 15.14 0.44 -14.89
N HIS A 278 16.38 0.29 -14.42
CA HIS A 278 17.59 0.83 -15.02
C HIS A 278 18.68 -0.27 -14.99
N ARG A 279 19.10 -0.78 -16.15
CA ARG A 279 20.18 -1.78 -16.27
C ARG A 279 21.37 -1.14 -16.95
N LEU A 280 22.44 -0.93 -16.19
CA LEU A 280 23.71 -0.44 -16.71
C LEU A 280 24.30 -1.49 -17.66
N LEU A 281 24.76 -1.04 -18.83
CA LEU A 281 25.41 -1.84 -19.87
C LEU A 281 26.40 -0.93 -20.63
N VAL A 282 27.50 -1.51 -21.13
CA VAL A 282 28.43 -0.81 -22.03
C VAL A 282 27.86 -0.72 -23.45
N PRO A 283 28.33 0.22 -24.30
CA PRO A 283 27.87 0.35 -25.69
C PRO A 283 28.02 -0.97 -26.46
N GLY A 284 26.96 -1.42 -27.13
CA GLY A 284 26.89 -2.76 -27.69
C GLY A 284 25.51 -3.09 -28.29
N THR A 285 25.29 -4.36 -28.63
CA THR A 285 24.00 -4.85 -29.14
C THR A 285 23.59 -6.08 -28.36
N TYR A 286 22.44 -6.02 -27.70
CA TYR A 286 22.01 -7.01 -26.72
C TYR A 286 20.63 -7.59 -27.05
N ASN A 287 20.41 -8.84 -26.62
CA ASN A 287 19.07 -9.42 -26.54
C ASN A 287 18.63 -9.37 -25.07
N ILE A 288 17.55 -8.65 -24.78
CA ILE A 288 17.08 -8.39 -23.42
C ILE A 288 15.69 -9.01 -23.26
N THR A 289 15.49 -9.79 -22.21
CA THR A 289 14.21 -10.42 -21.89
C THR A 289 13.67 -9.83 -20.59
N ALA A 290 12.46 -9.29 -20.63
CA ALA A 290 11.68 -9.03 -19.43
C ALA A 290 10.76 -10.23 -19.16
N ALA A 291 10.80 -10.73 -17.92
CA ALA A 291 10.00 -11.86 -17.47
C ALA A 291 9.44 -11.57 -16.06
N VAL A 292 8.18 -11.92 -15.80
CA VAL A 292 7.60 -11.86 -14.46
C VAL A 292 6.53 -12.95 -14.32
N MET A 293 6.37 -13.46 -13.11
CA MET A 293 5.47 -14.58 -12.83
C MET A 293 4.03 -14.26 -13.26
N GLY A 294 3.40 -15.18 -14.00
CA GLY A 294 2.04 -15.00 -14.55
C GLY A 294 1.96 -14.32 -15.91
N TYR A 295 3.09 -13.98 -16.54
CA TYR A 295 3.13 -13.32 -17.85
C TYR A 295 4.09 -14.03 -18.81
N LEU A 296 3.75 -14.01 -20.10
CA LEU A 296 4.63 -14.47 -21.16
C LEU A 296 5.89 -13.56 -21.23
N PRO A 297 7.10 -14.13 -21.14
CA PRO A 297 8.33 -13.34 -21.21
C PRO A 297 8.52 -12.76 -22.62
N VAL A 298 8.93 -11.49 -22.70
CA VAL A 298 9.14 -10.81 -23.97
C VAL A 298 10.62 -10.51 -24.15
N THR A 299 11.24 -11.17 -25.13
CA THR A 299 12.61 -10.85 -25.57
C THR A 299 12.59 -9.79 -26.67
N LYS A 300 13.28 -8.67 -26.42
CA LYS A 300 13.66 -7.71 -27.45
C LYS A 300 15.06 -8.03 -27.95
N VAL A 301 15.17 -8.40 -29.22
CA VAL A 301 16.43 -8.74 -29.88
C VAL A 301 17.09 -7.53 -30.54
N ASN A 302 18.41 -7.56 -30.66
CA ASN A 302 19.22 -6.53 -31.32
C ASN A 302 19.02 -5.10 -30.79
N VAL A 303 18.89 -4.95 -29.47
CA VAL A 303 18.79 -3.62 -28.83
C VAL A 303 20.16 -2.97 -28.81
N GLU A 304 20.28 -1.87 -29.57
CA GLU A 304 21.49 -1.06 -29.72
C GLU A 304 21.67 -0.12 -28.51
N VAL A 305 22.61 -0.43 -27.62
CA VAL A 305 23.01 0.43 -26.50
C VAL A 305 24.12 1.38 -26.97
N LYS A 306 23.92 2.68 -26.74
CA LYS A 306 24.82 3.75 -27.19
C LYS A 306 25.60 4.35 -26.02
N GLU A 307 26.72 4.99 -26.34
CA GLU A 307 27.41 5.83 -25.36
C GLU A 307 26.59 7.09 -25.06
N GLY A 308 26.51 7.46 -23.78
CA GLY A 308 25.66 8.52 -23.28
C GLY A 308 24.36 7.97 -22.69
N ASN A 309 23.23 8.60 -23.01
CA ASN A 309 21.94 8.33 -22.37
C ASN A 309 21.41 6.92 -22.63
N ALA A 310 20.87 6.31 -21.57
CA ALA A 310 20.27 4.99 -21.56
C ALA A 310 19.15 4.87 -22.60
N THR A 311 19.18 3.77 -23.34
CA THR A 311 18.20 3.48 -24.39
C THR A 311 16.86 3.09 -23.76
N VAL A 312 15.76 3.67 -24.23
CA VAL A 312 14.42 3.41 -23.67
C VAL A 312 13.85 2.12 -24.25
N VAL A 313 13.53 1.16 -23.39
CA VAL A 313 13.15 -0.21 -23.74
C VAL A 313 11.95 -0.63 -22.88
N ASP A 314 10.77 -0.09 -23.17
CA ASP A 314 9.54 -0.52 -22.46
C ASP A 314 9.12 -1.93 -22.88
N PHE A 315 8.66 -2.74 -21.92
CA PHE A 315 8.08 -4.06 -22.17
C PHE A 315 6.59 -4.06 -21.82
N SER A 316 5.78 -4.68 -22.67
CA SER A 316 4.36 -4.95 -22.36
C SER A 316 4.20 -6.46 -22.39
N LEU A 317 4.22 -7.07 -21.21
CA LEU A 317 4.10 -8.51 -21.06
C LEU A 317 2.63 -8.88 -21.11
N GLN A 318 2.30 -9.93 -21.85
CA GLN A 318 0.94 -10.45 -21.91
C GLN A 318 0.72 -11.41 -20.74
N PRO A 319 -0.36 -11.29 -19.93
CA PRO A 319 -0.73 -12.31 -18.96
C PRO A 319 -0.82 -13.68 -19.65
N SER A 320 -0.32 -14.75 -19.02
CA SER A 320 -0.27 -16.08 -19.63
C SER A 320 -1.66 -16.62 -20.03
N ILE A 321 -2.70 -16.17 -19.32
CA ILE A 321 -4.10 -16.51 -19.58
C ILE A 321 -4.62 -15.73 -20.80
N ALA A 322 -4.62 -16.38 -21.96
CA ALA A 322 -5.24 -15.84 -23.17
C ALA A 322 -6.79 -15.86 -23.05
N VAL A 323 -7.42 -14.69 -23.14
CA VAL A 323 -8.88 -14.59 -23.30
C VAL A 323 -9.26 -15.24 -24.65
N PRO A 324 -10.18 -16.22 -24.69
CA PRO A 324 -10.67 -16.78 -25.95
C PRO A 324 -11.39 -15.71 -26.77
N ALA A 325 -10.76 -15.28 -27.87
CA ALA A 325 -11.37 -14.38 -28.84
C ALA A 325 -12.55 -15.06 -29.56
N SER A 326 -13.55 -14.28 -29.94
CA SER A 326 -14.87 -14.79 -30.34
C SER A 326 -14.94 -15.29 -31.79
N ASP A 327 -15.53 -16.48 -31.90
CA ASP A 327 -16.29 -17.03 -33.06
C ASP A 327 -15.49 -17.53 -34.29
N PRO A 328 -15.88 -18.69 -34.89
CA PRO A 328 -15.13 -19.30 -36.00
C PRO A 328 -15.77 -19.03 -37.38
N THR A 329 -14.95 -18.80 -38.42
CA THR A 329 -15.25 -19.24 -39.81
C THR A 329 -14.06 -19.05 -40.75
N GLN A 330 -14.15 -19.71 -41.93
CA GLN A 330 -13.32 -19.57 -43.14
C GLN A 330 -11.97 -20.32 -43.22
N ASP A 331 -12.11 -21.53 -43.77
CA ASP A 331 -11.43 -22.05 -44.96
C ASP A 331 -9.91 -22.34 -44.98
N VAL A 332 -9.64 -23.63 -45.22
CA VAL A 332 -8.34 -24.22 -45.58
C VAL A 332 -7.99 -23.93 -47.04
N PRO A 333 -6.73 -23.56 -47.35
CA PRO A 333 -6.04 -24.15 -48.51
C PRO A 333 -4.80 -24.98 -48.15
N LEU A 334 -4.43 -25.85 -49.10
CA LEU A 334 -3.44 -26.93 -48.97
C LEU A 334 -2.00 -26.52 -49.40
N ALA A 335 -1.03 -27.38 -49.04
CA ALA A 335 0.29 -27.56 -49.68
C ALA A 335 1.37 -26.46 -49.40
N THR A 336 2.68 -26.67 -49.63
CA THR A 336 3.42 -27.72 -50.37
C THR A 336 4.61 -28.34 -49.63
N THR A 337 5.04 -29.52 -50.09
CA THR A 337 6.27 -30.24 -49.75
C THR A 337 7.52 -29.73 -50.49
N GLU A 338 8.71 -29.84 -49.87
CA GLU A 338 10.02 -30.21 -50.45
C GLU A 338 11.04 -30.22 -49.27
N SER A 339 11.87 -31.20 -48.90
CA SER A 339 12.47 -32.44 -49.45
C SER A 339 13.97 -32.32 -49.82
N VAL A 340 14.84 -32.91 -48.99
CA VAL A 340 16.19 -33.36 -49.35
C VAL A 340 16.38 -34.77 -48.76
N THR A 341 17.14 -35.64 -49.43
CA THR A 341 16.99 -37.10 -49.35
C THR A 341 18.21 -37.88 -48.82
N ASN A 342 17.89 -39.07 -48.29
CA ASN A 342 18.76 -40.11 -47.72
C ASN A 342 20.01 -40.50 -48.53
N THR A 343 21.07 -40.90 -47.81
CA THR A 343 21.80 -42.17 -48.07
C THR A 343 22.08 -42.86 -46.72
N THR A 344 21.19 -43.73 -46.25
CA THR A 344 21.24 -45.21 -46.41
C THR A 344 22.43 -45.93 -45.77
N ASN A 345 22.17 -46.68 -44.71
CA ASN A 345 22.63 -48.06 -44.57
C ASN A 345 21.64 -48.86 -43.69
N THR A 346 21.43 -50.14 -44.02
CA THR A 346 20.32 -50.95 -43.48
C THR A 346 20.80 -52.18 -42.73
N THR A 347 20.31 -52.39 -41.51
CA THR A 347 20.13 -53.72 -40.88
C THR A 347 18.88 -53.70 -39.99
N ASP A 348 18.17 -54.82 -39.96
CA ASP A 348 16.84 -54.96 -39.34
C ASP A 348 16.86 -55.33 -37.85
N ALA A 349 15.67 -55.22 -37.26
CA ALA A 349 15.19 -55.98 -36.08
C ALA A 349 15.91 -55.78 -34.72
N ASN A 350 15.55 -54.70 -34.02
CA ASN A 350 14.84 -54.83 -32.73
C ASN A 350 14.27 -53.48 -32.28
N ARG A 351 12.94 -53.35 -32.20
CA ARG A 351 12.26 -52.13 -31.71
C ARG A 351 11.65 -52.38 -30.33
N THR A 352 12.51 -52.55 -29.32
CA THR A 352 12.10 -52.54 -27.92
C THR A 352 11.54 -51.16 -27.56
N THR A 353 10.30 -51.11 -27.10
CA THR A 353 9.71 -49.92 -26.49
C THR A 353 10.40 -49.64 -25.16
N SER A 354 11.29 -48.66 -25.14
CA SER A 354 11.88 -48.15 -23.90
C SER A 354 10.80 -47.43 -23.10
N PHE A 355 10.19 -48.14 -22.13
CA PHE A 355 9.48 -47.48 -21.05
C PHE A 355 10.51 -46.65 -20.27
N HIS A 356 10.36 -45.33 -20.23
CA HIS A 356 11.11 -44.53 -19.26
C HIS A 356 10.62 -44.89 -17.86
N GLN A 357 11.56 -45.14 -16.96
CA GLN A 357 11.29 -45.57 -15.60
C GLN A 357 11.34 -44.33 -14.70
N ALA A 358 10.23 -44.02 -14.03
CA ALA A 358 10.11 -42.82 -13.21
C ALA A 358 11.22 -42.72 -12.15
N ILE A 359 11.90 -41.57 -12.15
CA ILE A 359 13.04 -41.26 -11.29
C ILE A 359 12.57 -41.27 -9.84
N GLN A 360 13.20 -42.08 -9.01
CA GLN A 360 12.89 -42.14 -7.58
C GLN A 360 13.71 -41.08 -6.82
N PRO A 361 13.25 -40.63 -5.64
CA PRO A 361 14.06 -39.81 -4.75
C PRO A 361 15.37 -40.51 -4.36
N GLU A 362 16.43 -39.74 -4.15
CA GLU A 362 17.78 -40.26 -3.90
C GLU A 362 18.27 -39.99 -2.46
N GLU A 363 17.91 -38.83 -1.88
CA GLU A 363 18.41 -38.38 -0.56
C GLU A 363 17.49 -38.80 0.60
N PHE A 364 17.50 -40.09 0.95
CA PHE A 364 16.75 -40.62 2.09
C PHE A 364 17.49 -40.42 3.42
N ARG A 365 17.16 -39.35 4.13
CA ARG A 365 17.62 -39.04 5.49
C ARG A 365 16.59 -38.16 6.22
N HIS A 366 16.83 -37.91 7.50
CA HIS A 366 16.10 -36.87 8.23
C HIS A 366 16.63 -35.47 7.88
N HIS A 367 15.72 -34.51 7.68
CA HIS A 367 16.06 -33.13 7.33
C HIS A 367 15.71 -32.18 8.47
N HIS A 368 16.73 -31.74 9.23
CA HIS A 368 16.58 -30.64 10.19
C HIS A 368 16.18 -29.33 9.48
N PHE A 369 15.66 -28.35 10.22
CA PHE A 369 15.09 -27.13 9.62
C PHE A 369 16.02 -26.44 8.61
N PRO A 370 17.35 -26.26 8.86
CA PRO A 370 18.25 -25.69 7.86
C PRO A 370 18.37 -26.54 6.59
N ASP A 371 18.48 -27.86 6.74
CA ASP A 371 18.56 -28.79 5.60
C ASP A 371 17.26 -28.82 4.78
N MET A 372 16.13 -28.76 5.48
CA MET A 372 14.79 -28.68 4.88
C MET A 372 14.63 -27.37 4.12
N GLU A 373 15.08 -26.24 4.68
CA GLU A 373 15.07 -24.94 3.99
C GLU A 373 15.98 -24.97 2.75
N ILE A 374 17.18 -25.53 2.84
CA ILE A 374 18.11 -25.70 1.70
C ILE A 374 17.48 -26.59 0.62
N PHE A 375 16.89 -27.73 0.99
CA PHE A 375 16.19 -28.64 0.07
C PHE A 375 15.04 -27.93 -0.65
N LEU A 376 14.20 -27.20 0.08
CA LEU A 376 13.06 -26.48 -0.50
C LEU A 376 13.53 -25.34 -1.41
N ARG A 377 14.53 -24.55 -1.01
CA ARG A 377 15.12 -23.50 -1.84
C ARG A 377 15.77 -24.05 -3.11
N LYS A 378 16.45 -25.20 -3.02
CA LYS A 378 17.01 -25.92 -4.18
C LYS A 378 15.92 -26.25 -5.20
N TYR A 379 14.85 -26.96 -4.80
CA TYR A 379 13.81 -27.35 -5.76
C TYR A 379 13.02 -26.16 -6.34
N ALA A 380 12.83 -25.07 -5.58
CA ALA A 380 12.28 -23.82 -6.13
C ALA A 380 13.22 -23.14 -7.16
N THR A 381 14.54 -23.27 -6.99
CA THR A 381 15.55 -22.65 -7.86
C THR A 381 15.86 -23.50 -9.10
N GLU A 382 15.82 -24.83 -8.98
CA GLU A 382 16.00 -25.77 -10.09
C GLU A 382 14.76 -25.90 -10.98
N TYR A 383 13.55 -25.74 -10.41
CA TYR A 383 12.28 -25.95 -11.12
C TYR A 383 11.32 -24.72 -11.06
N PRO A 384 11.79 -23.47 -11.24
CA PRO A 384 10.98 -22.25 -10.99
C PRO A 384 9.77 -22.10 -11.92
N ASN A 385 9.75 -22.82 -13.04
CA ASN A 385 8.61 -22.86 -13.96
C ASN A 385 7.41 -23.63 -13.38
N ILE A 386 7.63 -24.50 -12.38
CA ILE A 386 6.58 -25.32 -11.77
C ILE A 386 6.53 -25.26 -10.24
N ALA A 387 7.60 -24.81 -9.58
CA ALA A 387 7.77 -24.85 -8.14
C ALA A 387 7.87 -23.44 -7.53
N ARG A 388 7.08 -23.15 -6.50
CA ARG A 388 7.08 -21.87 -5.76
C ARG A 388 7.14 -22.11 -4.26
N LEU A 389 8.27 -21.78 -3.65
CA LEU A 389 8.43 -21.76 -2.19
C LEU A 389 7.90 -20.45 -1.61
N TYR A 390 7.06 -20.52 -0.58
CA TYR A 390 6.68 -19.37 0.25
C TYR A 390 6.48 -19.80 1.72
N SER A 391 6.30 -18.83 2.62
CA SER A 391 5.97 -19.07 4.04
C SER A 391 4.56 -18.57 4.34
N VAL A 392 3.80 -19.29 5.18
CA VAL A 392 2.48 -18.85 5.66
C VAL A 392 2.54 -18.05 6.96
N GLY A 393 3.70 -18.00 7.60
CA GLY A 393 3.90 -17.41 8.91
C GLY A 393 5.08 -18.04 9.64
N LYS A 394 5.26 -17.67 10.91
CA LYS A 394 6.39 -18.12 11.74
C LYS A 394 5.94 -18.91 12.95
N SER A 395 6.75 -19.87 13.36
CA SER A 395 6.60 -20.61 14.62
C SER A 395 6.86 -19.72 15.83
N VAL A 396 6.62 -20.24 17.04
CA VAL A 396 7.00 -19.58 18.30
C VAL A 396 8.48 -19.15 18.29
N LYS A 397 9.41 -20.01 17.88
CA LYS A 397 10.86 -19.70 17.73
C LYS A 397 11.24 -18.93 16.45
N GLN A 398 10.28 -18.40 15.70
CA GLN A 398 10.48 -17.60 14.48
C GLN A 398 10.96 -18.37 13.22
N LEU A 399 10.89 -19.71 13.23
CA LEU A 399 11.14 -20.55 12.06
C LEU A 399 9.97 -20.44 11.06
N GLU A 400 10.25 -20.45 9.76
CA GLU A 400 9.22 -20.30 8.72
C GLU A 400 8.33 -21.56 8.59
N LEU A 401 7.01 -21.37 8.47
CA LEU A 401 6.09 -22.43 8.05
C LEU A 401 6.09 -22.48 6.52
N TYR A 402 7.11 -23.13 5.97
CA TYR A 402 7.29 -23.26 4.53
C TYR A 402 6.23 -24.12 3.85
N VAL A 403 5.80 -23.66 2.67
CA VAL A 403 4.95 -24.39 1.72
C VAL A 403 5.61 -24.36 0.35
N MET A 404 5.78 -25.54 -0.25
CA MET A 404 6.12 -25.69 -1.66
C MET A 404 4.84 -25.84 -2.48
N GLU A 405 4.57 -24.91 -3.35
CA GLU A 405 3.51 -24.99 -4.36
C GLU A 405 4.06 -25.62 -5.64
N ILE A 406 3.33 -26.57 -6.22
CA ILE A 406 3.66 -27.23 -7.49
C ILE A 406 2.42 -27.23 -8.40
N SER A 407 2.53 -26.61 -9.58
CA SER A 407 1.54 -26.48 -10.67
C SER A 407 2.33 -26.18 -11.95
N ASP A 408 1.74 -26.17 -13.16
CA ASP A 408 2.40 -25.58 -14.34
C ASP A 408 2.23 -24.06 -14.48
N ASN A 409 1.36 -23.44 -13.66
CA ASN A 409 1.23 -21.97 -13.52
C ASN A 409 1.37 -21.48 -12.07
N PRO A 410 2.52 -21.73 -11.40
CA PRO A 410 2.71 -21.37 -9.99
C PRO A 410 2.58 -19.85 -9.73
N GLY A 411 2.13 -19.53 -8.53
CA GLY A 411 1.81 -18.19 -8.05
C GLY A 411 0.35 -17.76 -8.28
N ILE A 412 -0.36 -18.38 -9.23
CA ILE A 412 -1.71 -17.97 -9.66
C ILE A 412 -2.69 -19.13 -9.53
N HIS A 413 -3.92 -18.81 -9.13
CA HIS A 413 -5.05 -19.75 -9.16
C HIS A 413 -5.72 -19.73 -10.54
N GLU A 414 -5.74 -20.86 -11.25
CA GLU A 414 -6.39 -20.97 -12.57
C GLU A 414 -7.85 -21.40 -12.48
N ALA A 415 -8.69 -20.82 -13.35
CA ALA A 415 -10.13 -21.01 -13.31
C ALA A 415 -10.54 -22.47 -13.58
N ALA A 416 -11.24 -23.08 -12.62
CA ALA A 416 -11.59 -24.51 -12.57
C ALA A 416 -10.41 -25.50 -12.38
N GLU A 417 -9.18 -25.04 -12.12
CA GLU A 417 -8.09 -25.85 -11.57
C GLU A 417 -8.29 -26.03 -10.04
N PRO A 418 -8.42 -27.26 -9.52
CA PRO A 418 -8.58 -27.48 -8.09
C PRO A 418 -7.28 -27.26 -7.31
N GLU A 419 -7.40 -26.50 -6.22
CA GLU A 419 -6.37 -26.40 -5.19
C GLU A 419 -6.37 -27.64 -4.29
N PHE A 420 -5.21 -28.28 -4.18
CA PHE A 420 -4.95 -29.43 -3.30
C PHE A 420 -3.90 -29.06 -2.26
N LYS A 421 -3.92 -29.67 -1.06
CA LYS A 421 -2.79 -29.56 -0.12
C LYS A 421 -2.40 -30.85 0.63
N TYR A 422 -1.13 -30.93 1.01
CA TYR A 422 -0.62 -31.82 2.05
C TYR A 422 -0.01 -31.00 3.19
N ILE A 423 -0.26 -31.41 4.43
CA ILE A 423 0.40 -30.89 5.64
C ILE A 423 1.05 -32.07 6.38
N ALA A 424 2.23 -31.89 6.96
CA ALA A 424 2.84 -32.90 7.82
C ALA A 424 3.44 -32.31 9.09
N ASN A 425 3.74 -33.21 10.04
CA ASN A 425 4.63 -32.95 11.17
C ASN A 425 4.14 -31.75 12.01
N MET A 426 2.81 -31.65 12.21
CA MET A 426 2.18 -30.75 13.20
C MET A 426 2.41 -31.22 14.63
N HIS A 427 2.65 -32.53 14.80
CA HIS A 427 3.40 -33.06 15.93
C HIS A 427 4.85 -33.24 15.50
N GLY A 428 5.78 -32.56 16.18
CA GLY A 428 7.17 -32.49 15.72
C GLY A 428 7.92 -33.83 15.76
N ASN A 429 7.59 -34.73 16.69
CA ASN A 429 8.18 -36.08 16.73
C ASN A 429 7.51 -37.10 15.80
N GLU A 430 6.51 -36.70 15.00
CA GLU A 430 5.81 -37.55 14.04
C GLU A 430 6.38 -37.25 12.64
N VAL A 431 7.52 -37.88 12.34
CA VAL A 431 8.50 -37.42 11.34
C VAL A 431 8.26 -38.00 9.95
N VAL A 432 7.65 -39.19 9.83
CA VAL A 432 7.50 -39.89 8.53
C VAL A 432 6.80 -39.00 7.48
N GLY A 433 5.81 -38.21 7.88
CA GLY A 433 5.11 -37.28 6.98
C GLY A 433 6.01 -36.18 6.41
N ARG A 434 6.95 -35.64 7.22
CA ARG A 434 7.90 -34.59 6.79
C ARG A 434 8.74 -35.08 5.62
N GLU A 435 9.40 -36.22 5.81
CA GLU A 435 10.32 -36.78 4.83
C GLU A 435 9.58 -37.29 3.59
N LEU A 436 8.39 -37.88 3.75
CA LEU A 436 7.55 -38.27 2.61
C LEU A 436 7.13 -37.07 1.74
N LEU A 437 6.88 -35.90 2.33
CA LEU A 437 6.53 -34.70 1.58
C LEU A 437 7.73 -34.05 0.89
N LEU A 438 8.92 -34.09 1.49
CA LEU A 438 10.16 -33.71 0.80
C LEU A 438 10.45 -34.67 -0.37
N ASN A 439 10.34 -35.98 -0.15
CA ASN A 439 10.46 -36.98 -1.21
C ASN A 439 9.41 -36.80 -2.32
N LEU A 440 8.19 -36.37 -1.99
CA LEU A 440 7.13 -36.06 -2.97
C LEU A 440 7.47 -34.82 -3.81
N ILE A 441 8.03 -33.76 -3.21
CA ILE A 441 8.51 -32.57 -3.94
C ILE A 441 9.61 -32.97 -4.94
N GLU A 442 10.61 -33.73 -4.49
CA GLU A 442 11.66 -34.25 -5.38
C GLU A 442 11.10 -35.12 -6.50
N TYR A 443 10.16 -36.02 -6.18
CA TYR A 443 9.54 -36.90 -7.17
C TYR A 443 8.73 -36.13 -8.21
N LEU A 444 7.89 -35.18 -7.80
CA LEU A 444 7.08 -34.37 -8.72
C LEU A 444 7.97 -33.51 -9.62
N CYS A 445 8.96 -32.82 -9.06
CA CYS A 445 9.88 -31.98 -9.84
C CYS A 445 10.74 -32.80 -10.82
N LYS A 446 11.43 -33.86 -10.37
CA LYS A 446 12.31 -34.67 -11.23
C LYS A 446 11.56 -35.40 -12.36
N ASN A 447 10.27 -35.69 -12.19
CA ASN A 447 9.49 -36.45 -13.18
C ASN A 447 8.56 -35.58 -14.06
N TYR A 448 8.40 -34.28 -13.76
CA TYR A 448 7.63 -33.39 -14.62
C TYR A 448 8.22 -33.33 -16.04
N GLY A 449 7.36 -33.40 -17.06
CA GLY A 449 7.75 -33.44 -18.47
C GLY A 449 8.38 -34.75 -18.95
N THR A 450 8.62 -35.74 -18.06
CA THR A 450 9.21 -37.04 -18.42
C THR A 450 8.31 -38.24 -18.09
N ASP A 451 7.64 -38.21 -16.93
CA ASP A 451 6.56 -39.15 -16.60
C ASP A 451 5.19 -38.54 -16.91
N PRO A 452 4.32 -39.24 -17.68
CA PRO A 452 3.03 -38.69 -18.09
C PRO A 452 1.99 -38.68 -16.95
N GLU A 453 2.12 -39.52 -15.91
CA GLU A 453 1.20 -39.52 -14.76
C GLU A 453 1.52 -38.38 -13.78
N VAL A 454 2.79 -38.00 -13.63
CA VAL A 454 3.20 -36.79 -12.90
C VAL A 454 2.86 -35.52 -13.69
N THR A 455 3.15 -35.49 -15.00
CA THR A 455 2.90 -34.30 -15.83
C THR A 455 1.41 -33.95 -15.91
N ASP A 456 0.54 -34.94 -16.18
CA ASP A 456 -0.93 -34.78 -16.16
C ASP A 456 -1.45 -34.29 -14.80
N LEU A 457 -0.86 -34.76 -13.70
CA LEU A 457 -1.27 -34.39 -12.34
C LEU A 457 -0.89 -32.93 -12.01
N VAL A 458 0.30 -32.48 -12.39
CA VAL A 458 0.79 -31.10 -12.17
C VAL A 458 0.12 -30.08 -13.10
N GLN A 459 -0.22 -30.45 -14.34
CA GLN A 459 -0.91 -29.58 -15.32
C GLN A 459 -2.43 -29.43 -15.10
N ASN A 460 -2.98 -30.11 -14.10
CA ASN A 460 -4.41 -30.07 -13.79
C ASN A 460 -4.68 -29.81 -12.30
N THR A 461 -3.64 -29.61 -11.48
CA THR A 461 -3.81 -29.51 -10.02
C THR A 461 -2.76 -28.60 -9.41
N ARG A 462 -3.22 -27.65 -8.59
CA ARG A 462 -2.34 -26.78 -7.83
C ARG A 462 -2.05 -27.39 -6.47
N ILE A 463 -0.86 -27.96 -6.32
CA ILE A 463 -0.47 -28.84 -5.22
C ILE A 463 0.33 -28.01 -4.19
N HIS A 464 -0.22 -27.76 -3.01
CA HIS A 464 0.51 -27.08 -1.94
C HIS A 464 1.00 -28.07 -0.87
N ILE A 465 2.31 -28.14 -0.65
CA ILE A 465 2.96 -29.13 0.22
C ILE A 465 3.65 -28.40 1.38
N MET A 466 3.18 -28.62 2.62
CA MET A 466 3.79 -28.13 3.86
C MET A 466 4.47 -29.29 4.61
N PRO A 467 5.81 -29.47 4.52
CA PRO A 467 6.49 -30.59 5.15
C PRO A 467 6.51 -30.55 6.69
N SER A 468 6.34 -29.36 7.29
CA SER A 468 6.51 -29.16 8.73
C SER A 468 5.68 -27.99 9.26
N MET A 469 4.49 -28.29 9.79
CA MET A 469 3.71 -27.29 10.54
C MET A 469 4.31 -26.96 11.92
N ASN A 470 5.03 -27.90 12.56
CA ASN A 470 5.66 -27.72 13.87
C ASN A 470 7.18 -27.97 13.85
N PRO A 471 7.97 -27.10 13.18
CA PRO A 471 9.42 -27.23 13.16
C PRO A 471 10.03 -27.09 14.57
N ASP A 472 9.39 -26.29 15.43
CA ASP A 472 9.78 -26.05 16.82
C ASP A 472 9.79 -27.29 17.71
N GLY A 473 8.84 -28.20 17.47
CA GLY A 473 8.73 -29.51 18.09
C GLY A 473 9.69 -30.51 17.47
N TYR A 474 9.86 -30.49 16.13
CA TYR A 474 10.79 -31.36 15.42
C TYR A 474 12.22 -31.19 15.94
N GLU A 475 12.70 -29.95 16.09
CA GLU A 475 14.03 -29.64 16.64
C GLU A 475 14.18 -29.97 18.15
N LYS A 476 13.15 -30.55 18.78
CA LYS A 476 13.20 -31.13 20.14
C LYS A 476 13.04 -32.65 20.15
N ALA A 477 12.62 -33.26 19.04
CA ALA A 477 12.36 -34.68 18.94
C ALA A 477 13.66 -35.51 18.85
N HIS A 478 13.57 -36.83 19.02
CA HIS A 478 14.73 -37.72 19.04
C HIS A 478 14.53 -38.92 18.12
N GLU A 479 15.51 -39.18 17.25
CA GLU A 479 15.49 -40.30 16.31
C GLU A 479 15.38 -41.65 17.05
N GLY A 480 14.52 -42.54 16.54
CA GLY A 480 14.20 -43.80 17.20
C GLY A 480 13.06 -43.73 18.21
N ASP A 481 12.46 -42.56 18.47
CA ASP A 481 11.25 -42.47 19.31
C ASP A 481 10.06 -43.21 18.67
N ARG A 482 9.46 -44.10 19.47
CA ARG A 482 8.36 -44.97 19.06
C ARG A 482 7.03 -44.58 19.69
N LEU A 483 7.05 -44.01 20.90
CA LEU A 483 5.88 -43.87 21.78
C LEU A 483 5.86 -42.54 22.55
N GLY A 484 6.89 -41.73 22.43
CA GLY A 484 7.09 -40.54 23.22
C GLY A 484 6.24 -39.33 22.80
N ILE A 485 6.38 -38.29 23.61
CA ILE A 485 5.74 -36.98 23.46
C ILE A 485 6.78 -35.84 23.39
N VAL A 486 8.08 -36.17 23.45
CA VAL A 486 9.17 -35.19 23.42
C VAL A 486 9.27 -34.64 22.00
N GLY A 487 8.96 -33.36 21.83
CA GLY A 487 8.84 -32.72 20.52
C GLY A 487 7.46 -32.86 19.85
N ARG A 488 6.46 -33.49 20.49
CA ARG A 488 5.08 -33.53 19.96
C ARG A 488 4.49 -32.12 19.88
N ASN A 489 4.43 -31.42 21.01
CA ASN A 489 3.78 -30.12 21.14
C ASN A 489 4.64 -28.99 20.53
N ASN A 490 4.06 -27.81 20.29
CA ASN A 490 4.81 -26.64 19.78
C ASN A 490 5.77 -26.06 20.85
N SER A 491 6.47 -24.94 20.58
CA SER A 491 7.43 -24.45 21.58
C SER A 491 6.81 -23.89 22.87
N ASN A 492 5.53 -23.52 22.87
CA ASN A 492 4.76 -23.18 24.07
C ASN A 492 4.18 -24.39 24.80
N ASN A 493 4.47 -25.61 24.31
CA ASN A 493 3.97 -26.90 24.83
C ASN A 493 2.45 -27.10 24.67
N TYR A 494 1.82 -26.50 23.66
CA TYR A 494 0.44 -26.82 23.26
C TYR A 494 0.41 -27.85 22.12
N ASP A 495 -0.60 -28.72 22.13
CA ASP A 495 -0.85 -29.70 21.07
C ASP A 495 -1.60 -29.00 19.92
N LEU A 496 -0.97 -28.87 18.75
CA LEU A 496 -1.55 -28.12 17.63
C LEU A 496 -2.81 -28.79 17.05
N ASN A 497 -2.97 -30.10 17.22
CA ASN A 497 -4.18 -30.82 16.80
C ASN A 497 -5.24 -30.87 17.91
N ARG A 498 -5.17 -29.97 18.91
CA ARG A 498 -6.20 -29.66 19.91
C ARG A 498 -6.48 -28.16 20.03
N ASN A 499 -5.98 -27.37 19.08
CA ASN A 499 -5.89 -25.91 19.19
C ASN A 499 -6.73 -25.14 18.16
N PHE A 500 -7.39 -25.84 17.23
CA PHE A 500 -8.35 -25.23 16.31
C PHE A 500 -9.71 -25.04 17.01
N PRO A 501 -10.52 -24.03 16.62
CA PRO A 501 -11.93 -23.93 17.02
C PRO A 501 -12.71 -25.21 16.69
N ASP A 502 -13.67 -25.56 17.54
CA ASP A 502 -14.36 -26.85 17.52
C ASP A 502 -15.90 -26.70 17.50
N GLN A 503 -16.62 -27.74 17.08
CA GLN A 503 -18.08 -27.75 16.91
C GLN A 503 -18.88 -28.17 18.15
N PHE A 504 -18.29 -28.98 19.05
CA PHE A 504 -18.98 -29.52 20.23
C PHE A 504 -18.35 -29.03 21.54
N PHE A 505 -17.04 -28.80 21.56
CA PHE A 505 -16.28 -28.38 22.75
C PHE A 505 -15.80 -26.93 22.65
N GLN A 506 -15.77 -26.24 23.78
CA GLN A 506 -15.10 -24.94 23.84
C GLN A 506 -13.62 -25.13 24.13
N ILE A 507 -12.77 -25.03 23.10
CA ILE A 507 -11.31 -25.07 23.26
C ILE A 507 -10.86 -23.85 24.07
N THR A 508 -10.18 -24.11 25.20
CA THR A 508 -9.69 -23.09 26.15
C THR A 508 -8.24 -22.72 25.92
N ASP A 509 -7.49 -23.51 25.16
CA ASP A 509 -6.07 -23.30 24.92
C ASP A 509 -5.87 -22.08 24.01
N PRO A 510 -4.90 -21.19 24.30
CA PRO A 510 -4.65 -20.00 23.50
C PRO A 510 -4.27 -20.40 22.06
N PRO A 511 -4.83 -19.75 21.02
CA PRO A 511 -4.43 -20.00 19.63
C PRO A 511 -2.94 -19.76 19.42
N GLN A 512 -2.24 -20.79 18.92
CA GLN A 512 -0.80 -20.77 18.67
C GLN A 512 -0.47 -20.11 17.33
N PRO A 513 0.74 -19.54 17.15
CA PRO A 513 1.10 -18.87 15.90
C PRO A 513 1.10 -19.83 14.70
N GLU A 514 1.46 -21.10 14.90
CA GLU A 514 1.37 -22.14 13.87
C GLU A 514 -0.10 -22.36 13.43
N THR A 515 -1.02 -22.49 14.39
CA THR A 515 -2.47 -22.62 14.17
C THR A 515 -3.05 -21.41 13.44
N LEU A 516 -2.69 -20.19 13.88
CA LEU A 516 -3.16 -18.94 13.30
C LEU A 516 -2.67 -18.75 11.85
N ALA A 517 -1.40 -19.09 11.58
CA ALA A 517 -0.83 -19.06 10.23
C ALA A 517 -1.54 -20.03 9.28
N VAL A 518 -1.81 -21.27 9.74
CA VAL A 518 -2.57 -22.25 8.95
C VAL A 518 -4.02 -21.83 8.74
N MET A 519 -4.76 -21.40 9.79
CA MET A 519 -6.13 -20.91 9.63
C MET A 519 -6.24 -19.73 8.64
N SER A 520 -5.24 -18.83 8.61
CA SER A 520 -5.15 -17.75 7.63
C SER A 520 -4.93 -18.29 6.21
N TRP A 521 -3.93 -19.17 6.03
CA TRP A 521 -3.62 -19.79 4.75
C TRP A 521 -4.79 -20.58 4.14
N LEU A 522 -5.54 -21.29 4.97
CA LEU A 522 -6.76 -22.02 4.59
C LEU A 522 -7.91 -21.12 4.10
N LYS A 523 -7.84 -19.81 4.34
CA LYS A 523 -8.77 -18.81 3.81
C LYS A 523 -8.25 -18.10 2.54
N THR A 524 -6.97 -18.23 2.22
CA THR A 524 -6.32 -17.55 1.09
C THR A 524 -6.66 -18.21 -0.25
N TYR A 525 -6.61 -19.55 -0.31
CA TYR A 525 -6.80 -20.35 -1.52
C TYR A 525 -8.07 -21.22 -1.42
N PRO A 526 -8.78 -21.49 -2.53
CA PRO A 526 -9.99 -22.31 -2.55
C PRO A 526 -9.68 -23.83 -2.46
N PHE A 527 -9.01 -24.27 -1.38
CA PHE A 527 -8.67 -25.67 -1.15
C PHE A 527 -9.90 -26.59 -1.23
N VAL A 528 -9.78 -27.66 -2.02
CA VAL A 528 -10.83 -28.64 -2.30
C VAL A 528 -10.60 -29.94 -1.54
N LEU A 529 -9.36 -30.44 -1.55
CA LEU A 529 -8.96 -31.68 -0.89
C LEU A 529 -7.62 -31.49 -0.16
N SER A 530 -7.50 -32.17 0.98
CA SER A 530 -6.33 -32.16 1.82
C SER A 530 -6.11 -33.48 2.54
N ALA A 531 -4.87 -33.75 2.93
CA ALA A 531 -4.60 -34.58 4.09
C ALA A 531 -3.50 -33.99 4.98
N ASN A 532 -3.65 -34.20 6.28
CA ASN A 532 -2.58 -33.99 7.26
C ASN A 532 -1.92 -35.33 7.62
N LEU A 533 -0.60 -35.33 7.83
CA LEU A 533 0.23 -36.55 7.95
C LEU A 533 0.84 -36.71 9.34
N HIS A 534 0.64 -37.89 9.92
CA HIS A 534 0.90 -38.26 11.31
C HIS A 534 1.68 -39.57 11.46
N GLY A 535 2.06 -39.88 12.70
CA GLY A 535 2.71 -41.12 13.09
C GLY A 535 2.36 -41.52 14.53
N GLY A 536 2.11 -42.80 14.73
CA GLY A 536 1.48 -43.30 15.95
C GLY A 536 0.64 -44.55 15.70
N SER A 537 -0.08 -44.61 14.58
CA SER A 537 -0.74 -45.84 14.09
C SER A 537 -0.47 -46.05 12.59
N LEU A 538 -1.30 -46.84 11.89
CA LEU A 538 -1.23 -47.06 10.44
C LEU A 538 -2.65 -47.17 9.87
N VAL A 539 -3.29 -46.04 9.64
CA VAL A 539 -4.70 -45.91 9.25
C VAL A 539 -4.96 -44.57 8.54
N VAL A 540 -5.99 -44.48 7.69
CA VAL A 540 -6.56 -43.18 7.29
C VAL A 540 -7.79 -42.89 8.13
N ASN A 541 -7.66 -41.89 8.99
CA ASN A 541 -8.66 -41.34 9.88
C ASN A 541 -9.49 -40.26 9.14
N TYR A 542 -10.82 -40.24 9.31
CA TYR A 542 -11.69 -39.29 8.60
C TYR A 542 -12.85 -38.71 9.45
N PRO A 543 -13.39 -37.52 9.07
CA PRO A 543 -14.36 -36.78 9.86
C PRO A 543 -15.68 -37.49 10.21
N TYR A 544 -16.25 -37.27 11.40
CA TYR A 544 -15.75 -36.35 12.43
C TYR A 544 -14.77 -37.01 13.40
N ASP A 545 -13.81 -36.23 13.86
CA ASP A 545 -12.79 -36.55 14.87
C ASP A 545 -13.37 -36.59 16.29
N ASP A 546 -14.49 -35.92 16.53
CA ASP A 546 -15.13 -35.82 17.84
C ASP A 546 -16.66 -35.95 17.79
N ASP A 547 -17.28 -36.08 18.96
CA ASP A 547 -18.72 -36.23 19.15
C ASP A 547 -19.22 -35.41 20.36
N GLN A 548 -20.48 -34.99 20.34
CA GLN A 548 -21.10 -34.16 21.40
C GLN A 548 -21.06 -34.79 22.82
N GLN A 549 -20.89 -36.11 22.95
CA GLN A 549 -20.75 -36.81 24.22
C GLN A 549 -19.29 -37.00 24.67
N GLY A 550 -18.30 -36.81 23.79
CA GLY A 550 -16.88 -36.90 24.11
C GLY A 550 -16.33 -38.32 24.28
N VAL A 551 -16.85 -39.28 23.51
CA VAL A 551 -16.64 -40.72 23.70
C VAL A 551 -16.29 -41.45 22.40
N ALA A 552 -15.58 -42.57 22.50
CA ALA A 552 -15.15 -43.36 21.34
C ALA A 552 -16.36 -44.02 20.60
N THR A 553 -16.99 -43.29 19.68
CA THR A 553 -18.23 -43.63 18.99
C THR A 553 -18.30 -43.02 17.59
N TYR A 554 -19.09 -43.60 16.67
CA TYR A 554 -19.11 -43.17 15.27
C TYR A 554 -19.78 -41.79 15.09
N SER A 555 -18.98 -40.75 14.82
CA SER A 555 -19.48 -39.39 14.60
C SER A 555 -19.56 -39.08 13.10
N ARG A 556 -20.78 -39.07 12.58
CA ARG A 556 -21.05 -39.10 11.13
C ARG A 556 -21.17 -37.70 10.52
N SER A 557 -20.22 -37.34 9.66
CA SER A 557 -20.27 -36.15 8.82
C SER A 557 -21.31 -36.26 7.68
N PRO A 558 -21.86 -35.14 7.15
CA PRO A 558 -22.79 -35.17 6.01
C PRO A 558 -22.25 -35.89 4.77
N ASP A 559 -20.96 -35.70 4.45
CA ASP A 559 -20.27 -36.34 3.33
C ASP A 559 -19.45 -37.59 3.74
N ASP A 560 -19.83 -38.27 4.83
CA ASP A 560 -19.29 -39.55 5.32
C ASP A 560 -18.95 -40.59 4.21
N ALA A 561 -19.81 -40.71 3.19
CA ALA A 561 -19.57 -41.61 2.06
C ALA A 561 -18.42 -41.16 1.13
N VAL A 562 -18.22 -39.85 0.97
CA VAL A 562 -17.10 -39.26 0.21
C VAL A 562 -15.81 -39.46 0.99
N PHE A 563 -15.83 -39.20 2.30
CA PHE A 563 -14.69 -39.42 3.18
C PHE A 563 -14.23 -40.87 3.21
N GLN A 564 -15.15 -41.83 3.33
CA GLN A 564 -14.80 -43.26 3.23
C GLN A 564 -14.16 -43.62 1.89
N GLN A 565 -14.67 -43.10 0.76
CA GLN A 565 -14.07 -43.35 -0.56
C GLN A 565 -12.65 -42.77 -0.66
N ILE A 566 -12.46 -41.55 -0.16
CA ILE A 566 -11.19 -40.81 -0.21
C ILE A 566 -10.15 -41.46 0.70
N ALA A 567 -10.50 -41.79 1.94
CA ALA A 567 -9.63 -42.52 2.87
C ALA A 567 -9.20 -43.88 2.30
N LEU A 568 -10.15 -44.64 1.73
CA LEU A 568 -9.89 -45.93 1.10
C LEU A 568 -8.95 -45.81 -0.11
N SER A 569 -8.99 -44.70 -0.85
CA SER A 569 -8.12 -44.48 -2.02
C SER A 569 -6.62 -44.42 -1.67
N TYR A 570 -6.28 -43.93 -0.47
CA TYR A 570 -4.91 -43.93 0.04
C TYR A 570 -4.57 -45.26 0.71
N ALA A 571 -5.44 -45.73 1.61
CA ALA A 571 -5.20 -46.93 2.42
C ALA A 571 -5.03 -48.20 1.56
N LYS A 572 -5.83 -48.35 0.51
CA LYS A 572 -5.79 -49.50 -0.41
C LYS A 572 -4.45 -49.66 -1.15
N GLU A 573 -3.75 -48.57 -1.43
CA GLU A 573 -2.49 -48.60 -2.17
C GLU A 573 -1.28 -48.84 -1.25
N ASN A 574 -1.42 -48.62 0.07
CA ASN A 574 -0.47 -49.06 1.09
C ASN A 574 -0.92 -50.42 1.66
N ALA A 575 -0.37 -51.51 1.11
CA ALA A 575 -0.80 -52.87 1.43
C ALA A 575 -0.87 -53.20 2.93
N ARG A 576 0.08 -52.72 3.75
CA ARG A 576 0.10 -52.97 5.20
C ARG A 576 -0.95 -52.15 5.96
N MET A 577 -1.29 -50.96 5.47
CA MET A 577 -2.40 -50.18 6.00
C MET A 577 -3.73 -50.90 5.70
N PHE A 578 -3.91 -51.36 4.45
CA PHE A 578 -5.11 -52.09 4.03
C PHE A 578 -5.37 -53.42 4.77
N GLU A 579 -4.31 -54.10 5.26
CA GLU A 579 -4.41 -55.26 6.16
C GLU A 579 -5.15 -54.95 7.48
N GLY A 580 -5.21 -53.67 7.88
CA GLY A 580 -6.01 -53.21 9.02
C GLY A 580 -5.44 -53.50 10.40
N HIS A 581 -4.24 -54.08 10.51
CA HIS A 581 -3.55 -54.37 11.78
C HIS A 581 -2.25 -53.56 11.86
N PRO A 582 -2.25 -52.34 12.44
CA PRO A 582 -1.11 -51.43 12.41
C PRO A 582 0.19 -52.05 12.95
N CYS A 583 0.15 -52.57 14.17
CA CYS A 583 1.30 -53.13 14.87
C CYS A 583 0.85 -53.97 16.08
N ALA A 584 0.56 -55.25 15.83
CA ALA A 584 0.03 -56.18 16.83
C ALA A 584 0.87 -56.27 18.13
N ASP A 585 2.20 -56.09 18.04
CA ASP A 585 3.10 -56.14 19.19
C ASP A 585 3.07 -54.88 20.09
N MET A 586 2.46 -53.79 19.63
CA MET A 586 2.49 -52.47 20.26
C MET A 586 1.08 -51.97 20.62
N TYR A 587 0.13 -52.08 19.69
CA TYR A 587 -1.28 -51.76 19.89
C TYR A 587 -2.17 -52.96 19.50
N PRO A 588 -2.17 -54.06 20.29
CA PRO A 588 -2.92 -55.28 19.98
C PRO A 588 -4.46 -55.11 19.97
N GLY A 589 -4.97 -53.96 20.43
CA GLY A 589 -6.38 -53.60 20.36
C GLY A 589 -6.79 -52.87 19.08
N GLU A 590 -5.84 -52.42 18.24
CA GLU A 590 -6.16 -51.69 17.02
C GLU A 590 -6.46 -52.63 15.85
N TYR A 591 -7.66 -52.48 15.31
CA TYR A 591 -8.09 -53.13 14.07
C TYR A 591 -9.00 -52.19 13.27
N PHE A 592 -8.53 -51.79 12.09
CA PHE A 592 -9.19 -50.83 11.21
C PHE A 592 -9.53 -51.51 9.88
N PRO A 593 -10.78 -51.95 9.65
CA PRO A 593 -11.14 -52.68 8.44
C PRO A 593 -10.79 -51.90 7.16
N HIS A 594 -9.97 -52.51 6.30
CA HIS A 594 -9.42 -51.89 5.07
C HIS A 594 -8.47 -50.69 5.29
N GLY A 595 -7.95 -50.50 6.51
CA GLY A 595 -7.00 -49.43 6.83
C GLY A 595 -7.62 -48.04 6.98
N ILE A 596 -8.93 -47.94 7.26
CA ILE A 596 -9.63 -46.67 7.49
C ILE A 596 -10.42 -46.66 8.80
N THR A 597 -10.61 -45.49 9.40
CA THR A 597 -11.48 -45.30 10.58
C THR A 597 -12.15 -43.92 10.58
N ASN A 598 -13.37 -43.84 11.10
CA ASN A 598 -13.88 -42.57 11.60
C ASN A 598 -13.08 -42.16 12.85
N GLY A 599 -12.75 -40.87 13.00
CA GLY A 599 -11.88 -40.41 14.08
C GLY A 599 -12.49 -40.59 15.46
N ALA A 600 -13.69 -40.04 15.68
CA ALA A 600 -14.42 -40.21 16.94
C ALA A 600 -14.63 -41.70 17.31
N GLN A 601 -14.81 -42.59 16.32
CA GLN A 601 -14.92 -44.03 16.56
C GLN A 601 -13.64 -44.65 17.14
N TRP A 602 -12.45 -44.17 16.72
CA TRP A 602 -11.17 -44.62 17.25
C TRP A 602 -10.92 -44.02 18.64
N TYR A 603 -10.96 -42.68 18.74
CA TYR A 603 -11.00 -41.93 20.01
C TYR A 603 -11.40 -40.48 19.76
N ASN A 604 -12.06 -39.83 20.73
CA ASN A 604 -12.56 -38.46 20.57
C ASN A 604 -11.44 -37.41 20.55
N VAL A 605 -11.39 -36.57 19.50
CA VAL A 605 -10.34 -35.58 19.21
C VAL A 605 -10.92 -34.17 18.99
N PRO A 606 -11.22 -33.41 20.06
CA PRO A 606 -11.76 -32.06 19.93
C PRO A 606 -10.66 -31.05 19.61
N GLY A 607 -10.97 -30.05 18.80
CA GLY A 607 -10.06 -28.98 18.36
C GLY A 607 -9.06 -29.42 17.29
N GLY A 608 -9.40 -30.46 16.53
CA GLY A 608 -8.59 -31.00 15.44
C GLY A 608 -8.61 -30.12 14.17
N MET A 609 -7.49 -30.11 13.45
CA MET A 609 -7.36 -29.36 12.18
C MET A 609 -8.23 -29.95 11.07
N GLN A 610 -8.40 -31.27 11.06
CA GLN A 610 -9.14 -32.03 10.04
C GLN A 610 -10.60 -31.53 9.92
N ASP A 611 -11.30 -31.44 11.05
CA ASP A 611 -12.71 -31.07 11.08
C ASP A 611 -12.91 -29.56 10.88
N TRP A 612 -11.98 -28.73 11.39
CA TRP A 612 -11.99 -27.28 11.12
C TRP A 612 -11.94 -26.96 9.61
N ASN A 613 -11.14 -27.71 8.83
CA ASN A 613 -11.11 -27.54 7.37
C ASN A 613 -12.51 -27.70 6.75
N TYR A 614 -13.20 -28.79 7.09
CA TYR A 614 -14.51 -29.13 6.54
C TYR A 614 -15.64 -28.22 7.05
N LEU A 615 -15.57 -27.78 8.31
CA LEU A 615 -16.57 -26.92 8.94
C LEU A 615 -16.43 -25.44 8.56
N ASN A 616 -15.20 -24.97 8.29
CA ASN A 616 -14.92 -23.56 8.08
C ASN A 616 -14.46 -23.19 6.66
N THR A 617 -14.23 -24.16 5.76
CA THR A 617 -13.85 -23.93 4.36
C THR A 617 -14.59 -24.89 3.41
N ASN A 618 -14.25 -24.88 2.12
CA ASN A 618 -14.72 -25.90 1.16
C ASN A 618 -13.84 -27.17 1.16
N CYS A 619 -12.77 -27.21 1.97
CA CYS A 619 -11.73 -28.23 1.91
C CYS A 619 -12.12 -29.47 2.70
N PHE A 620 -12.13 -30.61 2.02
CA PHE A 620 -12.25 -31.93 2.64
C PHE A 620 -10.87 -32.36 3.13
N GLU A 621 -10.69 -32.61 4.42
CA GLU A 621 -9.41 -33.08 4.98
C GLU A 621 -9.56 -34.45 5.65
N VAL A 622 -8.52 -35.28 5.57
CA VAL A 622 -8.36 -36.53 6.32
C VAL A 622 -7.01 -36.57 7.02
N THR A 623 -6.92 -37.35 8.08
CA THR A 623 -5.71 -37.53 8.89
C THR A 623 -5.07 -38.88 8.54
N ILE A 624 -3.79 -38.90 8.14
CA ILE A 624 -3.12 -40.12 7.66
C ILE A 624 -2.01 -40.51 8.63
N GLU A 625 -2.23 -41.60 9.37
CA GLU A 625 -1.25 -42.22 10.25
C GLU A 625 -0.34 -43.14 9.43
N LEU A 626 0.95 -42.80 9.32
CA LEU A 626 1.87 -43.40 8.35
C LEU A 626 2.67 -44.61 8.89
N GLY A 627 2.62 -44.86 10.19
CA GLY A 627 3.28 -45.99 10.85
C GLY A 627 3.41 -45.79 12.38
N CYS A 628 3.34 -46.89 13.13
CA CYS A 628 3.37 -46.86 14.60
C CYS A 628 4.70 -46.40 15.24
N ILE A 629 5.74 -46.11 14.44
CA ILE A 629 7.00 -45.56 14.94
C ILE A 629 7.04 -44.10 14.51
N LYS A 630 6.85 -43.19 15.47
CA LYS A 630 6.72 -41.74 15.22
C LYS A 630 7.97 -41.16 14.55
N TYR A 631 9.13 -41.49 15.09
CA TYR A 631 10.44 -41.10 14.59
C TYR A 631 11.27 -42.37 14.34
N PRO A 632 11.15 -43.01 13.17
CA PRO A 632 11.97 -44.18 12.82
C PRO A 632 13.44 -43.80 12.67
N GLN A 633 14.32 -44.79 12.52
CA GLN A 633 15.70 -44.53 12.08
C GLN A 633 15.72 -44.19 10.59
N ALA A 634 16.67 -43.36 10.15
CA ALA A 634 16.80 -42.90 8.76
C ALA A 634 16.84 -44.05 7.72
N GLU A 635 17.41 -45.19 8.08
CA GLU A 635 17.50 -46.40 7.23
C GLU A 635 16.13 -46.98 6.81
N GLU A 636 15.05 -46.67 7.52
CA GLU A 636 13.69 -47.12 7.19
C GLU A 636 12.95 -46.16 6.25
N LEU A 637 13.44 -44.93 6.02
CA LEU A 637 12.77 -43.94 5.15
C LEU A 637 12.53 -44.40 3.70
N PRO A 638 13.47 -45.07 3.00
CA PRO A 638 13.23 -45.58 1.64
C PRO A 638 12.07 -46.58 1.56
N LYS A 639 11.85 -47.31 2.66
CA LYS A 639 10.78 -48.31 2.81
C LYS A 639 9.43 -47.64 3.07
N TYR A 640 9.38 -46.57 3.88
CA TYR A 640 8.19 -45.73 4.01
C TYR A 640 7.81 -45.06 2.68
N TRP A 641 8.77 -44.50 1.94
CA TRP A 641 8.52 -43.96 0.58
C TRP A 641 7.95 -45.02 -0.35
N LYS A 642 8.61 -46.18 -0.44
CA LYS A 642 8.15 -47.30 -1.27
C LYS A 642 6.72 -47.77 -0.93
N GLN A 643 6.31 -47.68 0.33
CA GLN A 643 4.97 -48.05 0.80
C GLN A 643 3.90 -46.98 0.55
N ASN A 644 4.26 -45.69 0.45
CA ASN A 644 3.29 -44.58 0.45
C ASN A 644 3.26 -43.72 -0.82
N HIS A 645 4.31 -43.70 -1.67
CA HIS A 645 4.33 -42.84 -2.87
C HIS A 645 3.13 -43.07 -3.80
N ARG A 646 2.67 -44.31 -3.98
CA ARG A 646 1.48 -44.63 -4.78
C ARG A 646 0.22 -44.07 -4.13
N SER A 647 0.06 -44.24 -2.82
CA SER A 647 -1.05 -43.70 -2.04
C SER A 647 -1.11 -42.17 -2.12
N LEU A 648 0.03 -41.49 -1.98
CA LEU A 648 0.14 -40.03 -2.09
C LEU A 648 -0.41 -39.53 -3.44
N LEU A 649 0.00 -40.16 -4.55
CA LEU A 649 -0.42 -39.80 -5.91
C LEU A 649 -1.89 -40.16 -6.19
N GLN A 650 -2.38 -41.32 -5.74
CA GLN A 650 -3.80 -41.70 -5.93
C GLN A 650 -4.76 -40.84 -5.09
N PHE A 651 -4.30 -40.33 -3.95
CA PHE A 651 -5.05 -39.43 -3.10
C PHE A 651 -5.18 -38.03 -3.71
N ILE A 652 -4.11 -37.43 -4.23
CA ILE A 652 -4.19 -36.15 -4.96
C ILE A 652 -5.23 -36.26 -6.09
N LYS A 653 -5.22 -37.38 -6.83
CA LYS A 653 -6.20 -37.66 -7.90
C LYS A 653 -7.67 -37.79 -7.45
N GLN A 654 -7.97 -37.82 -6.14
CA GLN A 654 -9.34 -37.73 -5.66
C GLN A 654 -9.93 -36.32 -5.76
N VAL A 655 -9.10 -35.26 -5.83
CA VAL A 655 -9.57 -33.88 -5.99
C VAL A 655 -10.32 -33.68 -7.32
N HIS A 656 -10.05 -34.57 -8.29
CA HIS A 656 -10.67 -34.62 -9.61
C HIS A 656 -11.91 -35.51 -9.67
N GLN A 657 -12.61 -35.78 -8.56
CA GLN A 657 -13.87 -36.56 -8.56
C GLN A 657 -15.11 -35.69 -8.25
N GLY A 658 -16.31 -36.24 -8.45
CA GLY A 658 -17.56 -35.53 -8.17
C GLY A 658 -18.01 -34.60 -9.29
N VAL A 659 -18.09 -33.30 -9.00
CA VAL A 659 -18.59 -32.25 -9.92
C VAL A 659 -17.72 -31.00 -9.79
N LYS A 660 -17.40 -30.33 -10.91
CA LYS A 660 -16.81 -28.98 -10.91
C LYS A 660 -17.47 -28.07 -11.95
N GLY A 661 -17.25 -26.77 -11.91
CA GLY A 661 -17.77 -25.85 -12.93
C GLY A 661 -17.99 -24.44 -12.41
N PHE A 662 -18.77 -23.65 -13.15
CA PHE A 662 -18.95 -22.22 -12.90
C PHE A 662 -20.40 -21.85 -12.56
N VAL A 663 -20.59 -20.92 -11.64
CA VAL A 663 -21.85 -20.19 -11.46
C VAL A 663 -21.70 -18.82 -12.11
N LEU A 664 -22.44 -18.60 -13.20
CA LEU A 664 -22.38 -17.40 -14.03
C LEU A 664 -23.61 -16.51 -13.84
N ASP A 665 -23.47 -15.20 -14.03
CA ASP A 665 -24.59 -14.27 -14.18
C ASP A 665 -25.12 -14.31 -15.62
N ALA A 666 -26.44 -14.44 -15.77
CA ALA A 666 -27.10 -14.49 -17.07
C ALA A 666 -27.02 -13.17 -17.89
N THR A 667 -26.63 -12.05 -17.27
CA THR A 667 -26.66 -10.71 -17.88
C THR A 667 -25.31 -10.21 -18.39
N ASP A 668 -24.20 -10.56 -17.75
CA ASP A 668 -22.84 -10.19 -18.17
C ASP A 668 -21.93 -11.39 -18.49
N GLY A 669 -22.41 -12.62 -18.25
CA GLY A 669 -21.69 -13.86 -18.52
C GLY A 669 -20.53 -14.15 -17.57
N ARG A 670 -20.35 -13.36 -16.50
CA ARG A 670 -19.20 -13.48 -15.59
C ARG A 670 -19.49 -14.40 -14.41
N GLY A 671 -18.43 -14.91 -13.81
CA GLY A 671 -18.49 -15.71 -12.59
C GLY A 671 -19.00 -14.93 -11.37
N ILE A 672 -19.89 -15.55 -10.61
CA ILE A 672 -20.42 -15.03 -9.36
C ILE A 672 -19.58 -15.59 -8.21
N LEU A 673 -18.73 -14.75 -7.61
CA LEU A 673 -17.98 -15.06 -6.37
C LEU A 673 -18.95 -15.31 -5.19
N ASN A 674 -18.62 -16.30 -4.36
CA ASN A 674 -19.37 -16.67 -3.15
C ASN A 674 -20.87 -16.98 -3.41
N ALA A 675 -21.17 -17.56 -4.57
CA ALA A 675 -22.41 -18.29 -4.81
C ALA A 675 -22.35 -19.65 -4.09
N THR A 676 -23.50 -20.11 -3.59
CA THR A 676 -23.63 -21.34 -2.81
C THR A 676 -24.11 -22.49 -3.70
N ILE A 677 -23.36 -23.59 -3.69
CA ILE A 677 -23.71 -24.88 -4.29
C ILE A 677 -24.20 -25.81 -3.18
N SER A 678 -25.47 -26.21 -3.26
CA SER A 678 -26.10 -27.16 -2.33
C SER A 678 -26.46 -28.45 -3.05
N VAL A 679 -26.15 -29.60 -2.44
CA VAL A 679 -26.50 -30.93 -2.96
C VAL A 679 -27.71 -31.45 -2.18
N ALA A 680 -28.74 -31.93 -2.88
CA ALA A 680 -29.90 -32.51 -2.22
C ALA A 680 -29.51 -33.71 -1.35
N ASP A 681 -30.12 -33.80 -0.18
CA ASP A 681 -29.92 -34.85 0.83
C ASP A 681 -28.49 -34.90 1.45
N ILE A 682 -27.67 -33.85 1.25
CA ILE A 682 -26.37 -33.67 1.93
C ILE A 682 -26.29 -32.25 2.53
N ASP A 683 -26.34 -32.15 3.86
CA ASP A 683 -26.37 -30.87 4.59
C ASP A 683 -24.97 -30.29 4.85
N HIS A 684 -24.23 -30.06 3.77
CA HIS A 684 -22.96 -29.34 3.77
C HIS A 684 -22.79 -28.68 2.38
N PRO A 685 -23.01 -27.37 2.23
CA PRO A 685 -22.83 -26.66 0.96
C PRO A 685 -21.38 -26.22 0.73
N VAL A 686 -21.01 -25.93 -0.52
CA VAL A 686 -19.72 -25.30 -0.87
C VAL A 686 -19.93 -23.95 -1.59
N SER A 687 -18.94 -23.07 -1.54
CA SER A 687 -18.96 -21.76 -2.20
C SER A 687 -18.09 -21.68 -3.46
N THR A 688 -18.40 -20.74 -4.36
CA THR A 688 -17.54 -20.39 -5.51
C THR A 688 -16.41 -19.42 -5.16
N TYR A 689 -15.28 -19.54 -5.86
CA TYR A 689 -14.15 -18.62 -5.75
C TYR A 689 -14.25 -17.43 -6.74
N LYS A 690 -13.16 -16.68 -6.90
CA LYS A 690 -13.10 -15.37 -7.59
C LYS A 690 -13.54 -15.41 -9.06
N SER A 691 -13.39 -16.53 -9.77
CA SER A 691 -13.84 -16.66 -11.16
C SER A 691 -15.25 -17.25 -11.29
N GLY A 692 -15.97 -17.39 -10.17
CA GLY A 692 -17.28 -18.04 -10.10
C GLY A 692 -17.24 -19.56 -10.16
N ASP A 693 -16.04 -20.14 -10.11
CA ASP A 693 -15.77 -21.56 -10.14
C ASP A 693 -15.94 -22.25 -8.79
N TYR A 694 -16.32 -23.52 -8.83
CA TYR A 694 -16.45 -24.42 -7.68
C TYR A 694 -16.04 -25.84 -8.03
N TRP A 695 -15.73 -26.60 -6.97
CA TRP A 695 -15.53 -28.04 -6.99
C TRP A 695 -16.35 -28.64 -5.85
N ARG A 696 -16.99 -29.78 -6.09
CA ARG A 696 -17.75 -30.52 -5.10
C ARG A 696 -17.50 -32.01 -5.25
N LEU A 697 -16.69 -32.55 -4.34
CA LEU A 697 -16.43 -33.98 -4.24
C LEU A 697 -17.73 -34.72 -3.92
N LEU A 698 -18.00 -35.78 -4.67
CA LEU A 698 -19.18 -36.65 -4.56
C LEU A 698 -18.80 -38.07 -5.00
N THR A 699 -19.45 -39.07 -4.40
CA THR A 699 -19.31 -40.47 -4.83
C THR A 699 -20.09 -40.74 -6.12
N GLN A 700 -19.98 -41.96 -6.67
CA GLN A 700 -20.75 -42.35 -7.86
C GLN A 700 -22.25 -42.38 -7.55
N GLY A 701 -23.02 -41.44 -8.12
CA GLY A 701 -24.43 -41.26 -7.79
C GLY A 701 -25.21 -40.43 -8.80
N THR A 702 -26.44 -40.06 -8.45
CA THR A 702 -27.26 -39.11 -9.21
C THR A 702 -27.89 -38.13 -8.22
N TYR A 703 -27.52 -36.87 -8.37
CA TYR A 703 -27.75 -35.81 -7.39
C TYR A 703 -28.58 -34.69 -8.00
N LYS A 704 -29.34 -33.97 -7.17
CA LYS A 704 -29.90 -32.66 -7.54
C LYS A 704 -29.00 -31.60 -6.91
N ILE A 705 -28.34 -30.82 -7.74
CA ILE A 705 -27.41 -29.77 -7.31
C ILE A 705 -28.06 -28.43 -7.62
N THR A 706 -28.12 -27.54 -6.63
CA THR A 706 -28.70 -26.21 -6.73
C THR A 706 -27.62 -25.16 -6.54
N ALA A 707 -27.46 -24.28 -7.52
CA ALA A 707 -26.69 -23.05 -7.36
C ALA A 707 -27.60 -21.90 -6.94
N SER A 708 -27.13 -21.07 -6.01
CA SER A 708 -27.86 -19.90 -5.51
C SER A 708 -26.91 -18.77 -5.13
N ALA A 709 -27.36 -17.52 -5.24
CA ALA A 709 -26.57 -16.35 -4.86
C ALA A 709 -27.47 -15.20 -4.38
N ARG A 710 -26.96 -14.33 -3.49
CA ARG A 710 -27.72 -13.16 -2.98
C ARG A 710 -28.05 -12.22 -4.14
N GLY A 711 -29.34 -11.99 -4.37
CA GLY A 711 -29.84 -11.16 -5.48
C GLY A 711 -30.26 -11.94 -6.74
N TYR A 712 -30.10 -13.27 -6.77
CA TYR A 712 -30.38 -14.10 -7.95
C TYR A 712 -31.52 -15.10 -7.71
N ASN A 713 -32.10 -15.60 -8.81
CA ASN A 713 -32.90 -16.82 -8.81
C ASN A 713 -31.95 -18.03 -8.76
N SER A 714 -32.28 -19.01 -7.93
CA SER A 714 -31.51 -20.26 -7.82
C SER A 714 -31.87 -21.22 -8.95
N GLU A 715 -30.88 -21.91 -9.50
CA GLU A 715 -31.05 -22.89 -10.57
C GLU A 715 -30.68 -24.30 -10.06
N THR A 716 -31.53 -25.31 -10.32
CA THR A 716 -31.31 -26.70 -9.90
C THR A 716 -31.14 -27.61 -11.10
N LYS A 717 -30.04 -28.40 -11.12
CA LYS A 717 -29.74 -29.38 -12.17
C LYS A 717 -29.66 -30.79 -11.59
N THR A 718 -30.10 -31.78 -12.35
CA THR A 718 -29.91 -33.19 -11.99
C THR A 718 -28.65 -33.69 -12.68
N VAL A 719 -27.67 -34.13 -11.89
CA VAL A 719 -26.31 -34.46 -12.32
C VAL A 719 -26.01 -35.91 -11.98
N LYS A 720 -25.42 -36.66 -12.92
CA LYS A 720 -25.02 -38.06 -12.72
C LYS A 720 -23.49 -38.16 -12.65
N VAL A 721 -22.97 -38.39 -11.45
CA VAL A 721 -21.53 -38.58 -11.21
C VAL A 721 -21.13 -40.01 -11.59
N GLY A 722 -20.09 -40.14 -12.41
CA GLY A 722 -19.51 -41.44 -12.80
C GLY A 722 -18.30 -41.80 -11.94
N GLY A 723 -17.82 -43.04 -12.07
CA GLY A 723 -16.55 -43.48 -11.46
C GLY A 723 -15.30 -43.11 -12.28
N LYS A 724 -15.32 -41.96 -12.99
CA LYS A 724 -14.23 -41.47 -13.84
C LYS A 724 -14.24 -39.94 -13.95
N GLY A 725 -13.65 -39.27 -12.98
CA GLY A 725 -13.42 -37.82 -13.04
C GLY A 725 -14.64 -36.98 -12.68
N ALA A 726 -14.39 -35.70 -12.42
CA ALA A 726 -15.41 -34.72 -12.07
C ALA A 726 -16.26 -34.35 -13.29
N VAL A 727 -17.58 -34.37 -13.14
CA VAL A 727 -18.51 -33.93 -14.20
C VAL A 727 -18.54 -32.40 -14.23
N GLN A 728 -18.26 -31.80 -15.39
CA GLN A 728 -18.38 -30.34 -15.51
C GLN A 728 -19.84 -29.91 -15.58
N VAL A 729 -20.27 -29.03 -14.69
CA VAL A 729 -21.64 -28.49 -14.61
C VAL A 729 -21.58 -26.99 -14.34
N ASN A 730 -22.02 -26.20 -15.30
CA ASN A 730 -22.16 -24.75 -15.13
C ASN A 730 -23.62 -24.40 -14.80
N PHE A 731 -23.81 -23.37 -13.97
CA PHE A 731 -25.08 -22.74 -13.65
C PHE A 731 -25.10 -21.30 -14.18
N THR A 732 -26.28 -20.80 -14.54
CA THR A 732 -26.42 -19.46 -15.13
C THR A 732 -27.61 -18.77 -14.49
N LEU A 733 -27.34 -17.98 -13.46
CA LEU A 733 -28.35 -17.42 -12.58
C LEU A 733 -28.85 -16.07 -13.12
N THR A 734 -30.15 -15.95 -13.31
CA THR A 734 -30.80 -14.66 -13.59
C THR A 734 -30.89 -13.83 -12.31
N ARG A 735 -30.60 -12.53 -12.38
CA ARG A 735 -30.90 -11.57 -11.30
C ARG A 735 -32.40 -11.58 -10.97
N LYS A 736 -32.77 -11.27 -9.72
CA LYS A 736 -34.18 -11.15 -9.31
C LYS A 736 -34.75 -9.79 -9.72
N ASP A 737 -35.64 -9.80 -10.69
CA ASP A 737 -36.29 -8.58 -11.18
C ASP A 737 -37.10 -7.88 -10.09
N SER A 738 -36.65 -6.68 -9.72
CA SER A 738 -37.46 -5.71 -8.99
C SER A 738 -38.55 -5.19 -9.93
N LYS A 739 -39.71 -5.86 -9.98
CA LYS A 739 -40.83 -5.47 -10.86
C LYS A 739 -41.26 -4.01 -10.63
N VAL A 740 -40.87 -3.14 -11.56
CA VAL A 740 -41.56 -1.90 -11.90
C VAL A 740 -42.17 -2.13 -13.28
N GLU A 741 -43.46 -1.80 -13.45
CA GLU A 741 -44.21 -2.19 -14.65
C GLU A 741 -43.75 -1.41 -15.89
N GLU A 742 -43.49 -2.14 -16.99
CA GLU A 742 -43.09 -1.53 -18.27
C GLU A 742 -44.26 -0.74 -18.90
N GLY A 743 -44.02 0.53 -19.19
CA GLY A 743 -45.01 1.48 -19.71
C GLY A 743 -44.56 2.19 -20.99
N THR A 744 -44.47 1.46 -22.10
CA THR A 744 -44.32 1.95 -23.50
C THR A 744 -43.17 2.93 -23.80
N VAL A 745 -42.13 2.43 -24.48
CA VAL A 745 -41.12 3.24 -25.19
C VAL A 745 -41.68 3.79 -26.51
N PRO A 746 -41.36 5.05 -26.86
CA PRO A 746 -41.24 5.49 -28.25
C PRO A 746 -39.82 5.99 -28.57
N ASP A 747 -39.20 5.44 -29.63
CA ASP A 747 -37.91 5.91 -30.16
C ASP A 747 -37.99 7.35 -30.68
N ILE A 748 -37.11 8.25 -30.19
CA ILE A 748 -36.70 9.46 -30.92
C ILE A 748 -35.18 9.70 -30.74
N ASN A 749 -34.55 10.06 -31.87
CA ASN A 749 -33.11 10.32 -32.04
C ASN A 749 -32.50 11.40 -31.12
N MET A 750 -31.16 11.41 -31.08
CA MET A 750 -30.33 12.46 -30.49
C MET A 750 -30.71 13.89 -30.93
N VAL A 751 -30.69 14.84 -29.98
CA VAL A 751 -29.77 16.02 -29.95
C VAL A 751 -30.17 16.92 -28.76
N GLY A 752 -29.19 17.35 -27.95
CA GLY A 752 -29.41 18.33 -26.87
C GLY A 752 -28.48 18.15 -25.67
N LEU A 753 -27.29 18.79 -25.71
CA LEU A 753 -26.36 18.77 -24.58
C LEU A 753 -26.84 19.64 -23.40
N ASN A 754 -26.21 19.46 -22.24
CA ASN A 754 -26.37 20.21 -20.98
C ASN A 754 -27.66 19.95 -20.17
N GLY A 755 -28.59 19.09 -20.62
CA GLY A 755 -29.83 18.76 -19.88
C GLY A 755 -29.92 17.35 -19.28
N THR A 756 -29.01 16.44 -19.66
CA THR A 756 -29.08 14.99 -19.35
C THR A 756 -28.11 14.56 -18.25
N VAL A 757 -26.83 15.00 -18.33
CA VAL A 757 -25.75 14.56 -17.43
C VAL A 757 -26.06 14.84 -15.96
N THR A 758 -26.58 16.02 -15.64
CA THR A 758 -27.01 16.38 -14.28
C THR A 758 -28.11 15.48 -13.76
N LYS A 759 -29.12 15.15 -14.57
CA LYS A 759 -30.21 14.23 -14.17
C LYS A 759 -29.72 12.80 -13.93
N GLU A 760 -28.76 12.32 -14.72
CA GLU A 760 -28.13 11.03 -14.46
C GLU A 760 -27.34 11.02 -13.14
N PHE A 761 -26.70 12.13 -12.77
CA PHE A 761 -25.96 12.24 -11.52
C PHE A 761 -26.89 12.41 -10.31
N GLU A 762 -27.94 13.24 -10.42
CA GLU A 762 -29.02 13.32 -9.42
C GLU A 762 -29.67 11.95 -9.16
N THR A 763 -29.87 11.16 -10.23
CA THR A 763 -30.38 9.78 -10.12
C THR A 763 -29.39 8.87 -9.40
N LEU A 764 -28.09 8.96 -9.70
CA LEU A 764 -27.06 8.19 -9.00
C LEU A 764 -27.00 8.53 -7.50
N ILE A 765 -27.02 9.81 -7.12
CA ILE A 765 -27.00 10.23 -5.71
C ILE A 765 -28.25 9.70 -4.97
N LYS A 766 -29.41 9.70 -5.65
CA LYS A 766 -30.64 9.10 -5.13
C LYS A 766 -30.54 7.59 -4.95
N ASP A 767 -30.03 6.86 -5.95
CA ASP A 767 -29.88 5.40 -5.91
C ASP A 767 -28.86 4.94 -4.86
N LEU A 768 -27.77 5.69 -4.68
CA LEU A 768 -26.80 5.45 -3.60
C LEU A 768 -27.35 5.79 -2.22
N SER A 769 -28.28 6.75 -2.14
CA SER A 769 -29.00 7.13 -0.91
C SER A 769 -30.19 6.21 -0.58
N ALA A 770 -30.54 5.28 -1.46
CA ALA A 770 -31.59 4.29 -1.24
C ALA A 770 -31.11 3.16 -0.32
N GLU A 771 -32.06 2.40 0.23
CA GLU A 771 -31.77 1.26 1.10
C GLU A 771 -30.91 0.21 0.38
N ASN A 772 -29.73 -0.08 0.94
CA ASN A 772 -28.68 -0.92 0.35
C ASN A 772 -27.99 -0.35 -0.92
N GLY A 773 -28.17 0.94 -1.27
CA GLY A 773 -27.54 1.58 -2.43
C GLY A 773 -26.01 1.51 -2.40
N LEU A 774 -25.40 1.96 -1.30
CA LEU A 774 -23.95 1.84 -1.06
C LEU A 774 -23.44 0.38 -1.00
N GLU A 775 -24.28 -0.59 -0.62
CA GLU A 775 -23.86 -2.01 -0.63
C GLU A 775 -23.75 -2.54 -2.06
N ARG A 776 -24.65 -2.15 -2.97
CA ARG A 776 -24.53 -2.45 -4.41
C ARG A 776 -23.28 -1.80 -5.02
N LEU A 777 -22.93 -0.59 -4.58
CA LEU A 777 -21.69 0.09 -5.00
C LEU A 777 -20.45 -0.73 -4.59
N LEU A 778 -20.40 -1.15 -3.32
CA LEU A 778 -19.30 -1.96 -2.79
C LEU A 778 -19.16 -3.30 -3.51
N LEU A 779 -20.27 -4.01 -3.74
CA LEU A 779 -20.30 -5.29 -4.46
C LEU A 779 -19.95 -5.18 -5.95
N SER A 780 -20.06 -3.99 -6.55
CA SER A 780 -19.74 -3.73 -7.98
C SER A 780 -18.35 -3.13 -8.20
N SER A 781 -17.52 -3.03 -7.15
CA SER A 781 -16.18 -2.46 -7.23
C SER A 781 -15.12 -3.55 -7.39
N SER A 782 -14.25 -3.43 -8.40
CA SER A 782 -13.33 -4.48 -8.84
C SER A 782 -12.01 -4.55 -8.08
N ALA A 783 -11.79 -3.69 -7.08
CA ALA A 783 -10.54 -3.63 -6.32
C ALA A 783 -10.79 -3.84 -4.82
N ASP A 784 -10.26 -4.94 -4.30
CA ASP A 784 -10.22 -5.25 -2.87
C ASP A 784 -8.94 -4.70 -2.24
N VAL A 785 -8.96 -3.40 -1.95
CA VAL A 785 -7.90 -2.74 -1.19
C VAL A 785 -8.02 -3.16 0.27
N GLN A 786 -6.98 -3.78 0.83
CA GLN A 786 -6.96 -4.21 2.24
C GLN A 786 -5.69 -3.70 2.94
N PRO A 787 -5.80 -2.79 3.93
CA PRO A 787 -4.64 -2.36 4.71
C PRO A 787 -4.24 -3.47 5.68
N HIS A 788 -3.03 -4.03 5.52
CA HIS A 788 -2.50 -5.12 6.36
C HIS A 788 -1.38 -4.69 7.32
N ARG A 789 -0.91 -3.44 7.21
CA ARG A 789 0.18 -2.88 8.02
C ARG A 789 0.03 -1.38 8.16
N TYR A 790 0.57 -0.84 9.25
CA TYR A 790 0.82 0.59 9.35
C TYR A 790 2.07 0.94 8.56
N ARG A 791 2.02 2.07 7.86
CA ARG A 791 3.13 2.67 7.13
C ARG A 791 3.89 3.63 8.05
N SER A 792 5.21 3.71 7.93
CA SER A 792 5.97 4.85 8.47
C SER A 792 5.77 6.10 7.61
N TYR A 793 6.18 7.27 8.11
CA TYR A 793 6.07 8.53 7.37
C TYR A 793 6.67 8.45 5.95
N ASN A 794 7.81 7.78 5.79
CA ASN A 794 8.45 7.61 4.47
C ASN A 794 7.60 6.73 3.55
N GLU A 795 7.06 5.62 4.06
CA GLU A 795 6.21 4.70 3.28
C GLU A 795 4.85 5.30 2.89
N LEU A 796 4.30 6.15 3.77
CA LEU A 796 3.12 6.98 3.48
C LEU A 796 3.45 8.01 2.39
N SER A 797 4.61 8.66 2.48
CA SER A 797 5.07 9.66 1.50
C SER A 797 5.29 9.03 0.12
N GLU A 798 5.94 7.86 0.08
CA GLU A 798 6.11 7.02 -1.10
C GLU A 798 4.75 6.63 -1.68
N SER A 799 3.87 6.01 -0.88
CA SER A 799 2.51 5.60 -1.30
C SER A 799 1.70 6.73 -1.94
N LEU A 800 1.69 7.92 -1.32
CA LEU A 800 0.97 9.09 -1.84
C LEU A 800 1.60 9.64 -3.13
N ARG A 801 2.94 9.71 -3.19
CA ARG A 801 3.66 10.06 -4.43
C ARG A 801 3.31 9.07 -5.54
N GLY A 802 3.24 7.79 -5.21
CA GLY A 802 2.89 6.70 -6.11
C GLY A 802 1.49 6.77 -6.70
N LEU A 803 0.46 6.89 -5.85
CA LEU A 803 -0.91 7.15 -6.29
C LEU A 803 -0.95 8.37 -7.22
N ASN A 804 -0.22 9.44 -6.88
CA ASN A 804 -0.13 10.62 -7.72
C ASN A 804 0.63 10.41 -9.04
N LEU A 805 1.68 9.57 -9.06
CA LEU A 805 2.49 9.27 -10.25
C LEU A 805 1.78 8.34 -11.24
N ASN A 806 0.92 7.44 -10.76
CA ASN A 806 0.09 6.56 -11.59
C ASN A 806 -1.18 7.26 -12.09
N TYR A 807 -1.86 8.00 -11.22
CA TYR A 807 -3.18 8.57 -11.50
C TYR A 807 -3.16 10.07 -11.82
N ARG A 808 -2.00 10.64 -12.25
CA ARG A 808 -1.70 12.07 -12.57
C ARG A 808 -2.78 12.90 -13.29
N LYS A 809 -3.75 12.27 -13.94
CA LYS A 809 -4.87 12.93 -14.61
C LYS A 809 -6.00 13.30 -13.65
N ILE A 810 -6.18 12.54 -12.57
CA ILE A 810 -7.19 12.76 -11.53
C ILE A 810 -6.61 13.14 -10.17
N THR A 811 -5.32 12.90 -9.93
CA THR A 811 -4.65 13.23 -8.66
C THR A 811 -3.81 14.50 -8.74
N ASN A 812 -3.71 15.20 -7.60
CA ASN A 812 -2.74 16.27 -7.39
C ASN A 812 -2.21 16.21 -5.95
N LEU A 813 -0.99 15.69 -5.77
CA LEU A 813 -0.30 15.69 -4.47
C LEU A 813 0.37 17.04 -4.20
N SER A 814 0.20 17.56 -2.99
CA SER A 814 0.78 18.82 -2.52
C SER A 814 1.23 18.71 -1.05
N SER A 815 2.12 19.62 -0.63
CA SER A 815 2.55 19.77 0.76
C SER A 815 1.83 20.98 1.37
N LEU A 816 1.10 20.81 2.47
CA LEU A 816 0.46 21.92 3.20
C LEU A 816 1.46 22.74 4.03
N GLY A 817 2.57 22.11 4.39
CA GLY A 817 3.66 22.69 5.17
C GLY A 817 4.61 21.59 5.60
N GLN A 818 5.42 21.87 6.63
CA GLN A 818 6.26 20.89 7.30
C GLN A 818 5.92 20.86 8.79
N SER A 819 6.14 19.72 9.42
CA SER A 819 6.12 19.55 10.87
C SER A 819 7.37 20.15 11.53
N VAL A 820 7.44 20.07 12.86
CA VAL A 820 8.62 20.50 13.65
C VAL A 820 9.90 19.76 13.21
N GLU A 821 9.84 18.44 13.00
CA GLU A 821 10.96 17.64 12.47
C GLU A 821 11.04 17.67 10.92
N PHE A 822 10.55 18.75 10.30
CA PHE A 822 10.61 19.03 8.85
C PHE A 822 9.90 18.02 7.91
N ARG A 823 9.06 17.12 8.45
CA ARG A 823 8.29 16.16 7.63
C ARG A 823 7.17 16.87 6.88
N HIS A 824 7.02 16.62 5.59
CA HIS A 824 5.99 17.25 4.77
C HIS A 824 4.58 16.75 5.14
N ILE A 825 3.68 17.68 5.41
CA ILE A 825 2.27 17.39 5.69
C ILE A 825 1.55 17.26 4.35
N TRP A 826 1.37 16.02 3.89
CA TRP A 826 0.84 15.72 2.56
C TRP A 826 -0.67 15.93 2.46
N SER A 827 -1.10 16.49 1.32
CA SER A 827 -2.49 16.66 0.91
C SER A 827 -2.63 16.14 -0.53
N LEU A 828 -3.36 15.04 -0.70
CA LEU A 828 -3.70 14.46 -1.99
C LEU A 828 -5.11 14.88 -2.39
N GLU A 829 -5.23 15.64 -3.48
CA GLU A 829 -6.53 15.95 -4.10
C GLU A 829 -6.86 14.95 -5.21
N ILE A 830 -8.12 14.53 -5.30
CA ILE A 830 -8.68 13.60 -6.29
C ILE A 830 -9.95 14.24 -6.91
N SER A 831 -9.97 14.42 -8.23
CA SER A 831 -11.10 14.95 -9.02
C SER A 831 -10.89 14.65 -10.51
N ASN A 832 -11.89 14.85 -11.38
CA ASN A 832 -11.71 14.91 -12.84
C ASN A 832 -10.59 15.86 -13.34
N LYS A 833 -10.42 17.02 -12.70
CA LYS A 833 -9.55 18.14 -13.09
C LYS A 833 -8.97 18.83 -11.84
N PRO A 834 -8.12 18.17 -11.04
CA PRO A 834 -7.67 18.72 -9.75
C PRO A 834 -6.87 20.04 -9.86
N LYS A 835 -6.46 20.44 -11.08
CA LYS A 835 -5.73 21.69 -11.36
C LYS A 835 -6.60 22.85 -11.87
N GLU A 836 -7.88 22.62 -12.13
CA GLU A 836 -8.82 23.64 -12.66
C GLU A 836 -9.87 24.02 -11.61
N SER A 837 -10.16 25.32 -11.46
CA SER A 837 -11.11 25.80 -10.45
C SER A 837 -12.55 25.59 -10.91
N GLU A 838 -13.26 24.64 -10.31
CA GLU A 838 -14.65 24.32 -10.65
C GLU A 838 -15.55 24.66 -9.46
N PRO A 839 -16.06 25.90 -9.38
CA PRO A 839 -16.77 26.39 -8.19
C PRO A 839 -18.12 25.70 -7.97
N GLU A 840 -18.72 25.12 -9.01
CA GLU A 840 -20.01 24.41 -8.92
C GLU A 840 -19.87 23.02 -8.27
N GLU A 841 -18.67 22.41 -8.30
CA GLU A 841 -18.43 21.14 -7.62
C GLU A 841 -18.36 21.33 -6.08
N PRO A 842 -19.00 20.46 -5.28
CA PRO A 842 -18.76 20.38 -3.85
C PRO A 842 -17.37 19.81 -3.57
N LYS A 843 -16.73 20.38 -2.55
CA LYS A 843 -15.40 19.98 -2.10
C LYS A 843 -15.48 19.37 -0.71
N ILE A 844 -14.99 18.16 -0.55
CA ILE A 844 -14.92 17.44 0.72
C ILE A 844 -13.47 17.22 1.12
N ARG A 845 -13.17 17.27 2.41
CA ARG A 845 -11.89 16.78 2.93
C ARG A 845 -12.04 15.70 3.97
N PHE A 846 -11.07 14.81 3.98
CA PHE A 846 -10.83 13.85 5.04
C PHE A 846 -9.46 14.15 5.67
N VAL A 847 -9.41 14.18 7.00
CA VAL A 847 -8.19 14.46 7.77
C VAL A 847 -7.99 13.36 8.80
N ALA A 848 -6.76 12.88 8.98
CA ALA A 848 -6.43 11.88 9.99
C ALA A 848 -5.07 12.16 10.65
N GLY A 849 -4.82 11.47 11.76
CA GLY A 849 -3.57 11.59 12.50
C GLY A 849 -3.33 13.00 13.05
N ILE A 850 -4.36 13.66 13.59
CA ILE A 850 -4.18 14.87 14.41
C ILE A 850 -3.49 14.51 15.73
N HIS A 851 -3.91 13.39 16.33
CA HIS A 851 -3.15 12.63 17.29
C HIS A 851 -2.36 11.55 16.53
N GLY A 852 -1.02 11.57 16.62
CA GLY A 852 -0.16 10.61 15.91
C GLY A 852 -0.23 9.18 16.46
N ASN A 853 -0.68 9.02 17.71
CA ASN A 853 -0.98 7.72 18.33
C ASN A 853 -2.30 7.09 17.86
N ALA A 854 -3.05 7.72 16.95
CA ALA A 854 -4.29 7.21 16.36
C ALA A 854 -4.16 6.81 14.86
N PRO A 855 -3.19 5.98 14.45
CA PRO A 855 -2.84 5.75 13.04
C PRO A 855 -3.89 4.97 12.23
N VAL A 856 -4.96 4.46 12.85
CA VAL A 856 -6.06 3.79 12.13
C VAL A 856 -6.65 4.72 11.07
N GLY A 857 -6.94 5.97 11.42
CA GLY A 857 -7.47 6.96 10.47
C GLY A 857 -6.56 7.18 9.27
N THR A 858 -5.24 7.16 9.48
CA THR A 858 -4.23 7.32 8.44
C THR A 858 -4.32 6.21 7.38
N GLU A 859 -4.35 4.94 7.81
CA GLU A 859 -4.43 3.81 6.87
C GLU A 859 -5.81 3.70 6.20
N LEU A 860 -6.89 4.02 6.91
CA LEU A 860 -8.25 4.09 6.32
C LEU A 860 -8.33 5.12 5.19
N LEU A 861 -7.63 6.25 5.32
CA LEU A 861 -7.60 7.30 4.29
C LEU A 861 -6.68 6.98 3.12
N LEU A 862 -5.57 6.26 3.34
CA LEU A 862 -4.76 5.73 2.25
C LEU A 862 -5.54 4.66 1.47
N ALA A 863 -6.24 3.75 2.17
CA ALA A 863 -7.10 2.74 1.55
C ALA A 863 -8.28 3.36 0.77
N LEU A 864 -8.85 4.48 1.25
CA LEU A 864 -9.87 5.24 0.53
C LEU A 864 -9.32 5.90 -0.75
N ALA A 865 -8.15 6.54 -0.67
CA ALA A 865 -7.49 7.14 -1.84
C ALA A 865 -7.18 6.10 -2.92
N GLU A 866 -6.63 4.96 -2.51
CA GLU A 866 -6.32 3.82 -3.36
C GLU A 866 -7.58 3.22 -3.99
N PHE A 867 -8.63 2.95 -3.19
CA PHE A 867 -9.90 2.40 -3.68
C PHE A 867 -10.59 3.32 -4.70
N LEU A 868 -10.58 4.64 -4.48
CA LEU A 868 -11.12 5.62 -5.42
C LEU A 868 -10.35 5.62 -6.74
N CYS A 869 -9.02 5.72 -6.69
CA CYS A 869 -8.16 5.73 -7.88
C CYS A 869 -8.24 4.42 -8.67
N MET A 870 -8.16 3.27 -8.01
CA MET A 870 -8.18 1.95 -8.66
C MET A 870 -9.49 1.62 -9.38
N ASN A 871 -10.63 2.17 -8.91
CA ASN A 871 -11.94 1.95 -9.52
C ASN A 871 -12.37 3.06 -10.50
N TYR A 872 -11.64 4.17 -10.58
CA TYR A 872 -11.91 5.22 -11.57
C TYR A 872 -11.86 4.65 -13.00
N LYS A 873 -12.90 4.96 -13.79
CA LYS A 873 -13.20 4.41 -15.12
C LYS A 873 -13.42 2.89 -15.20
N LYS A 874 -13.35 2.14 -14.10
CA LYS A 874 -13.76 0.73 -14.01
C LYS A 874 -15.17 0.58 -13.45
N ASN A 875 -15.51 1.32 -12.40
CA ASN A 875 -16.85 1.40 -11.82
C ASN A 875 -17.49 2.75 -12.18
N LEU A 876 -18.63 2.72 -12.88
CA LEU A 876 -19.29 3.94 -13.39
C LEU A 876 -19.75 4.90 -12.29
N ALA A 877 -20.17 4.38 -11.13
CA ALA A 877 -20.63 5.20 -10.02
C ALA A 877 -19.48 5.89 -9.29
N ILE A 878 -18.37 5.18 -9.02
CA ILE A 878 -17.14 5.80 -8.47
C ILE A 878 -16.56 6.82 -9.47
N THR A 879 -16.61 6.52 -10.77
CA THR A 879 -16.21 7.45 -11.83
C THR A 879 -17.04 8.73 -11.78
N LYS A 880 -18.38 8.61 -11.76
CA LYS A 880 -19.29 9.77 -11.65
C LYS A 880 -19.12 10.56 -10.34
N LEU A 881 -18.82 9.90 -9.21
CA LEU A 881 -18.51 10.61 -7.95
C LEU A 881 -17.22 11.44 -8.08
N ILE A 882 -16.12 10.86 -8.59
CA ILE A 882 -14.85 11.58 -8.81
C ILE A 882 -14.98 12.67 -9.90
N ASP A 883 -15.83 12.44 -10.90
CA ASP A 883 -16.10 13.39 -11.99
C ASP A 883 -17.03 14.56 -11.61
N ASN A 884 -17.51 14.63 -10.37
CA ASN A 884 -18.35 15.73 -9.86
C ASN A 884 -17.95 16.20 -8.44
N THR A 885 -16.88 15.67 -7.84
CA THR A 885 -16.47 15.99 -6.46
C THR A 885 -14.97 16.26 -6.38
N ARG A 886 -14.59 17.34 -5.70
CA ARG A 886 -13.20 17.57 -5.29
C ARG A 886 -12.94 16.97 -3.92
N ILE A 887 -12.25 15.83 -3.90
CA ILE A 887 -11.97 15.04 -2.69
C ILE A 887 -10.53 15.33 -2.25
N VAL A 888 -10.33 15.85 -1.04
CA VAL A 888 -8.98 16.11 -0.48
C VAL A 888 -8.70 15.19 0.70
N ILE A 889 -7.53 14.56 0.72
CA ILE A 889 -7.13 13.58 1.73
C ILE A 889 -5.81 14.05 2.38
N VAL A 890 -5.86 14.28 3.70
CA VAL A 890 -4.71 14.63 4.55
C VAL A 890 -4.54 13.49 5.57
N PRO A 891 -3.74 12.44 5.27
CA PRO A 891 -3.76 11.21 6.04
C PRO A 891 -2.97 11.27 7.36
N SER A 892 -2.08 12.25 7.53
CA SER A 892 -1.33 12.46 8.79
C SER A 892 -1.01 13.93 8.99
N LEU A 893 -1.70 14.59 9.91
CA LEU A 893 -1.44 15.99 10.30
C LEU A 893 -0.25 16.11 11.27
N ASN A 894 -0.09 15.13 12.16
CA ASN A 894 0.99 15.02 13.15
C ASN A 894 1.94 13.84 12.79
N PRO A 895 2.75 13.96 11.72
CA PRO A 895 3.69 12.90 11.33
C PRO A 895 4.77 12.66 12.40
N ASP A 896 5.07 13.64 13.24
CA ASP A 896 6.12 13.55 14.26
C ASP A 896 5.67 12.72 15.46
N GLY A 897 4.46 12.98 15.96
CA GLY A 897 3.80 12.12 16.94
C GLY A 897 3.57 10.69 16.42
N ARG A 898 3.31 10.54 15.11
CA ARG A 898 3.12 9.23 14.49
C ARG A 898 4.37 8.36 14.53
N GLU A 899 5.56 8.90 14.26
CA GLU A 899 6.80 8.10 14.23
C GLU A 899 7.28 7.64 15.63
N ILE A 900 6.85 8.32 16.71
CA ILE A 900 7.17 7.91 18.10
C ILE A 900 6.10 6.99 18.74
N ALA A 901 4.93 6.85 18.11
CA ALA A 901 3.84 6.00 18.61
C ALA A 901 4.13 4.50 18.40
N GLN A 902 3.63 3.64 19.29
CA GLN A 902 3.95 2.19 19.32
C GLN A 902 2.72 1.31 19.06
N GLU A 903 2.86 0.30 18.19
CA GLU A 903 1.79 -0.65 17.87
C GLU A 903 1.35 -1.46 19.10
N ARG A 904 0.07 -1.80 19.16
CA ARG A 904 -0.58 -2.67 20.18
C ARG A 904 -0.80 -2.01 21.53
N ASP A 905 -0.52 -0.71 21.68
CA ASP A 905 -0.95 0.05 22.85
C ASP A 905 -2.27 0.80 22.57
N CYS A 906 -3.35 0.32 23.19
CA CYS A 906 -4.67 0.93 23.08
C CYS A 906 -4.88 2.16 23.99
N THR A 907 -3.90 2.52 24.82
CA THR A 907 -4.05 3.49 25.92
C THR A 907 -2.93 4.53 26.02
N SER A 908 -1.81 4.32 25.35
CA SER A 908 -0.65 5.22 25.38
C SER A 908 -0.96 6.60 24.82
N LYS A 909 -0.34 7.61 25.44
CA LYS A 909 -0.30 9.00 24.97
C LYS A 909 0.98 9.35 24.22
N THR A 910 1.92 8.40 24.07
CA THR A 910 3.15 8.61 23.29
C THR A 910 2.76 8.79 21.82
N GLY A 911 3.01 10.00 21.29
CA GLY A 911 2.59 10.39 19.94
C GLY A 911 1.24 11.10 19.84
N LEU A 912 0.52 11.31 20.95
CA LEU A 912 -0.71 12.14 20.94
C LEU A 912 -0.38 13.59 20.57
N THR A 913 0.67 14.14 21.17
CA THR A 913 1.21 15.48 20.89
C THR A 913 2.17 15.47 19.71
N ASN A 914 2.55 16.63 19.19
CA ASN A 914 3.76 16.76 18.36
C ASN A 914 5.03 16.66 19.23
N ILE A 915 6.22 16.80 18.62
CA ILE A 915 7.52 16.64 19.30
C ILE A 915 7.81 17.73 20.36
N HIS A 916 7.17 18.90 20.28
CA HIS A 916 7.23 19.93 21.31
C HIS A 916 6.38 19.60 22.56
N GLY A 917 5.64 18.48 22.55
CA GLY A 917 4.69 18.14 23.62
C GLY A 917 3.38 18.92 23.54
N LYS A 918 3.08 19.55 22.39
CA LYS A 918 1.84 20.28 22.16
C LYS A 918 0.79 19.39 21.49
N ASP A 919 -0.38 19.32 22.10
CA ASP A 919 -1.58 18.72 21.51
C ASP A 919 -2.14 19.68 20.43
N LEU A 920 -2.20 19.20 19.18
CA LEU A 920 -2.60 20.00 18.03
C LEU A 920 -4.09 20.37 18.05
N ASP A 921 -4.97 19.51 18.58
CA ASP A 921 -6.41 19.82 18.69
C ASP A 921 -6.71 20.77 19.87
N THR A 922 -5.67 21.37 20.44
CA THR A 922 -5.76 22.49 21.39
C THR A 922 -5.07 23.76 20.90
N ASP A 923 -4.61 23.83 19.64
CA ASP A 923 -3.80 24.94 19.11
C ASP A 923 -4.57 25.93 18.21
N PHE A 924 -5.73 25.54 17.67
CA PHE A 924 -6.46 26.34 16.69
C PHE A 924 -7.13 27.61 17.26
N THR A 925 -7.20 27.79 18.59
CA THR A 925 -7.69 29.04 19.20
C THR A 925 -6.77 29.55 20.30
N SER A 926 -5.75 30.31 19.91
CA SER A 926 -5.02 31.20 20.81
C SER A 926 -4.94 32.62 20.25
N ASN A 927 -5.09 33.60 21.14
CA ASN A 927 -4.84 35.03 20.91
C ASN A 927 -3.76 35.52 21.90
N SER A 928 -2.86 34.62 22.28
CA SER A 928 -1.79 34.79 23.26
C SER A 928 -0.42 34.77 22.56
N SER A 929 0.59 35.31 23.24
CA SER A 929 1.90 35.65 22.68
C SER A 929 2.87 34.46 22.49
N GLY A 930 2.35 33.30 22.07
CA GLY A 930 3.16 32.14 21.65
C GLY A 930 3.11 31.97 20.13
N ALA A 931 4.15 31.37 19.55
CA ALA A 931 4.05 30.85 18.19
C ALA A 931 3.08 29.64 18.17
N ARG A 932 2.32 29.48 17.09
CA ARG A 932 1.54 28.25 16.82
C ARG A 932 2.46 27.18 16.25
N GLU A 933 2.08 25.92 16.44
CA GLU A 933 2.87 24.80 15.92
C GLU A 933 2.86 24.79 14.37
N PRO A 934 3.95 24.33 13.73
CA PRO A 934 4.04 24.25 12.27
C PRO A 934 2.90 23.45 11.63
N GLU A 935 2.48 22.37 12.28
CA GLU A 935 1.41 21.49 11.80
C GLU A 935 0.04 22.19 11.78
N THR A 936 -0.34 22.81 12.90
CA THR A 936 -1.57 23.60 13.04
C THR A 936 -1.61 24.70 11.98
N LYS A 937 -0.51 25.45 11.87
CA LYS A 937 -0.40 26.56 10.92
C LYS A 937 -0.52 26.09 9.47
N ALA A 938 0.13 24.99 9.12
CA ALA A 938 0.09 24.41 7.76
C ALA A 938 -1.35 24.13 7.30
N ILE A 939 -2.16 23.47 8.13
CA ILE A 939 -3.55 23.17 7.77
C ILE A 939 -4.48 24.38 7.88
N MET A 940 -4.25 25.30 8.84
CA MET A 940 -4.99 26.57 8.93
C MET A 940 -4.81 27.41 7.65
N ASP A 941 -3.58 27.79 7.33
CA ASP A 941 -3.26 28.77 6.29
C ASP A 941 -3.44 28.17 4.88
N ASN A 942 -3.02 26.92 4.67
CA ASN A 942 -3.01 26.31 3.33
C ASN A 942 -4.23 25.41 3.02
N LEU A 943 -5.15 25.20 3.97
CA LEU A 943 -6.36 24.41 3.73
C LEU A 943 -7.65 25.05 4.28
N ILE A 944 -7.75 25.32 5.57
CA ILE A 944 -9.02 25.70 6.22
C ILE A 944 -9.45 27.12 5.84
N LEU A 945 -8.52 28.09 5.88
CA LEU A 945 -8.82 29.50 5.61
C LEU A 945 -9.06 29.83 4.12
N LYS A 946 -9.01 28.83 3.23
CA LYS A 946 -9.41 28.96 1.82
C LYS A 946 -10.94 28.96 1.63
N GLN A 947 -11.71 28.58 2.65
CA GLN A 947 -13.19 28.65 2.70
C GLN A 947 -13.92 27.99 1.50
N ASP A 948 -13.33 26.95 0.89
CA ASP A 948 -13.87 26.30 -0.31
C ASP A 948 -14.50 24.91 -0.08
N PHE A 949 -14.48 24.40 1.16
CA PHE A 949 -15.02 23.10 1.57
C PHE A 949 -16.50 23.13 1.98
N SER A 950 -17.26 22.13 1.56
CA SER A 950 -18.68 21.91 1.93
C SER A 950 -18.86 20.93 3.10
N LEU A 951 -17.90 20.03 3.31
CA LEU A 951 -17.88 19.06 4.41
C LEU A 951 -16.43 18.68 4.76
N SER A 952 -16.19 18.39 6.04
CA SER A 952 -14.94 17.82 6.53
C SER A 952 -15.20 16.66 7.49
N VAL A 953 -14.36 15.64 7.41
CA VAL A 953 -14.42 14.43 8.25
C VAL A 953 -13.02 14.17 8.83
N ALA A 954 -12.87 14.39 10.13
CA ALA A 954 -11.67 14.03 10.88
C ALA A 954 -11.79 12.59 11.41
N LEU A 955 -10.69 11.85 11.42
CA LEU A 955 -10.61 10.46 11.90
C LEU A 955 -9.57 10.32 13.02
N ASP A 956 -10.00 9.72 14.13
CA ASP A 956 -9.26 9.53 15.38
C ASP A 956 -9.53 8.12 15.99
N GLY A 957 -8.93 7.80 17.13
CA GLY A 957 -8.99 6.47 17.77
C GLY A 957 -9.32 6.50 19.27
N GLY A 958 -9.38 5.31 19.89
CA GLY A 958 -9.64 5.16 21.34
C GLY A 958 -11.12 5.15 21.76
N SER A 959 -12.07 5.19 20.81
CA SER A 959 -13.51 5.06 21.05
C SER A 959 -14.26 4.68 19.75
N LEU A 960 -15.56 4.41 19.83
CA LEU A 960 -16.41 4.09 18.68
C LEU A 960 -17.67 4.99 18.68
N LEU A 961 -17.52 6.23 18.19
CA LEU A 961 -18.57 7.26 18.14
C LEU A 961 -18.21 8.37 17.14
N VAL A 962 -19.17 9.24 16.83
CA VAL A 962 -18.92 10.49 16.09
C VAL A 962 -19.27 11.71 16.96
N THR A 963 -18.36 12.68 17.03
CA THR A 963 -18.67 14.00 17.60
C THR A 963 -18.92 15.03 16.49
N TYR A 964 -19.89 15.91 16.72
CA TYR A 964 -20.06 17.13 15.93
C TYR A 964 -19.47 18.35 16.69
N PRO A 965 -19.42 19.57 16.10
CA PRO A 965 -18.73 20.72 16.67
C PRO A 965 -19.29 21.24 18.01
N TYR A 966 -18.65 22.30 18.51
CA TYR A 966 -18.78 22.91 19.83
C TYR A 966 -18.17 22.02 20.91
N ASP A 967 -16.84 21.98 20.94
CA ASP A 967 -16.02 21.41 22.03
C ASP A 967 -15.95 22.35 23.26
N LYS A 968 -16.38 23.61 23.10
CA LYS A 968 -16.35 24.63 24.15
C LYS A 968 -17.58 24.53 25.08
N PRO A 969 -17.39 24.49 26.42
CA PRO A 969 -18.44 24.06 27.37
C PRO A 969 -19.59 25.06 27.65
N VAL A 970 -19.65 26.21 26.96
CA VAL A 970 -20.62 27.29 27.30
C VAL A 970 -21.24 27.98 26.06
N GLN A 971 -21.17 27.39 24.86
CA GLN A 971 -21.70 28.01 23.64
C GLN A 971 -23.01 27.37 23.18
N THR A 972 -23.97 28.20 22.77
CA THR A 972 -25.21 27.74 22.10
C THR A 972 -24.88 27.21 20.70
N VAL A 973 -25.19 25.93 20.47
CA VAL A 973 -24.95 25.23 19.20
C VAL A 973 -25.87 25.78 18.10
N GLU A 974 -25.35 26.58 17.18
CA GLU A 974 -26.07 26.97 15.97
C GLU A 974 -26.21 25.77 15.03
N ASN A 975 -27.36 25.61 14.38
CA ASN A 975 -27.65 24.52 13.43
C ASN A 975 -27.38 23.09 13.97
N LYS A 976 -27.62 22.88 15.28
CA LYS A 976 -27.47 21.58 15.97
C LYS A 976 -28.08 20.40 15.22
N GLU A 977 -29.22 20.60 14.57
CA GLU A 977 -29.94 19.57 13.81
C GLU A 977 -29.12 19.03 12.63
N THR A 978 -28.55 19.92 11.80
CA THR A 978 -27.70 19.52 10.67
C THR A 978 -26.38 18.90 11.14
N LEU A 979 -25.73 19.50 12.15
CA LEU A 979 -24.46 19.02 12.67
C LEU A 979 -24.59 17.62 13.28
N ARG A 980 -25.67 17.37 14.04
CA ARG A 980 -26.00 16.03 14.55
C ARG A 980 -26.39 15.06 13.43
N TYR A 981 -27.17 15.52 12.44
CA TYR A 981 -27.57 14.71 11.28
C TYR A 981 -26.36 14.19 10.49
N LEU A 982 -25.39 15.05 10.14
CA LEU A 982 -24.18 14.65 9.41
C LEU A 982 -23.38 13.58 10.18
N ALA A 983 -23.19 13.76 11.48
CA ALA A 983 -22.57 12.75 12.33
C ALA A 983 -23.38 11.42 12.38
N SER A 984 -24.72 11.51 12.39
CA SER A 984 -25.60 10.34 12.33
C SER A 984 -25.54 9.60 10.99
N VAL A 985 -25.33 10.28 9.86
CA VAL A 985 -25.18 9.62 8.54
C VAL A 985 -23.92 8.74 8.51
N TYR A 986 -22.84 9.14 9.19
CA TYR A 986 -21.65 8.29 9.35
C TYR A 986 -21.94 7.10 10.28
N ALA A 987 -22.46 7.36 11.48
CA ALA A 987 -22.73 6.31 12.49
C ALA A 987 -23.73 5.25 12.00
N ASN A 988 -24.80 5.65 11.31
CA ASN A 988 -25.83 4.77 10.75
C ASN A 988 -25.35 3.90 9.58
N ASN A 989 -24.23 4.25 8.94
CA ASN A 989 -23.61 3.42 7.91
C ASN A 989 -22.55 2.45 8.47
N HIS A 990 -22.12 2.63 9.72
CA HIS A 990 -21.19 1.74 10.41
C HIS A 990 -21.96 0.54 11.01
N PRO A 991 -21.45 -0.69 10.93
CA PRO A 991 -22.19 -1.89 11.40
C PRO A 991 -22.67 -1.83 12.86
N THR A 992 -21.89 -1.22 13.74
CA THR A 992 -22.08 -1.24 15.21
C THR A 992 -22.24 0.13 15.87
N MET A 993 -21.72 1.21 15.29
CA MET A 993 -21.58 2.52 15.98
C MET A 993 -22.94 3.13 16.35
N HIS A 994 -23.93 3.03 15.46
CA HIS A 994 -25.29 3.52 15.68
C HIS A 994 -26.05 2.82 16.83
N LEU A 995 -25.60 1.63 17.26
CA LEU A 995 -26.19 0.91 18.40
C LEU A 995 -25.96 1.64 19.72
N GLY A 996 -24.96 2.54 19.78
CA GLY A 996 -24.67 3.35 20.96
C GLY A 996 -24.03 2.60 22.12
N GLN A 997 -23.62 1.35 21.91
CA GLN A 997 -22.88 0.54 22.87
C GLN A 997 -21.51 0.26 22.25
N PRO A 998 -20.47 1.06 22.58
CA PRO A 998 -19.19 0.99 21.87
C PRO A 998 -18.35 -0.26 22.24
N SER A 999 -18.76 -1.04 23.26
CA SER A 999 -18.12 -2.29 23.71
C SER A 999 -16.63 -2.17 24.08
N CYS A 1000 -16.12 -0.97 24.29
CA CYS A 1000 -14.72 -0.74 24.62
C CYS A 1000 -14.37 -1.26 26.02
N PRO A 1001 -13.30 -2.07 26.21
CA PRO A 1001 -13.03 -2.78 27.47
C PRO A 1001 -12.96 -1.92 28.73
N ASN A 1002 -12.54 -0.66 28.60
CA ASN A 1002 -12.38 0.29 29.73
C ASN A 1002 -13.55 1.29 29.86
N LYS A 1003 -14.61 1.17 29.05
CA LYS A 1003 -15.75 2.11 28.93
C LYS A 1003 -17.09 1.36 28.71
N SER A 1004 -17.25 0.19 29.33
CA SER A 1004 -18.41 -0.71 29.15
C SER A 1004 -19.77 -0.06 29.44
N ASP A 1005 -19.79 0.95 30.30
CA ASP A 1005 -21.00 1.54 30.86
C ASP A 1005 -21.46 2.80 30.09
N GLU A 1006 -20.69 3.25 29.09
CA GLU A 1006 -20.99 4.43 28.26
C GLU A 1006 -22.03 4.11 27.18
N ASN A 1007 -23.32 4.36 27.46
CA ASN A 1007 -24.39 4.35 26.46
C ASN A 1007 -24.44 5.71 25.72
N ILE A 1008 -24.26 5.67 24.40
CA ILE A 1008 -24.13 6.84 23.51
C ILE A 1008 -25.27 6.82 22.47
N PRO A 1009 -26.43 7.45 22.72
CA PRO A 1009 -27.62 7.26 21.89
C PRO A 1009 -27.44 7.61 20.40
N GLY A 1010 -27.45 6.57 19.56
CA GLY A 1010 -27.23 6.68 18.10
C GLY A 1010 -25.77 6.81 17.67
N GLY A 1011 -24.81 6.57 18.57
CA GLY A 1011 -23.37 6.71 18.29
C GLY A 1011 -22.86 8.15 18.13
N VAL A 1012 -23.66 9.15 18.53
CA VAL A 1012 -23.37 10.57 18.26
C VAL A 1012 -23.49 11.46 19.50
N LEU A 1013 -22.42 12.23 19.79
CA LEU A 1013 -22.31 13.20 20.89
C LEU A 1013 -22.02 14.63 20.40
N LEU A 1014 -22.33 15.62 21.25
CA LEU A 1014 -21.71 16.95 21.16
C LEU A 1014 -20.20 16.82 21.44
N GLY A 1015 -19.37 17.65 20.81
CA GLY A 1015 -17.95 17.76 21.12
C GLY A 1015 -17.65 17.90 22.62
N ALA A 1016 -18.24 18.92 23.26
CA ALA A 1016 -18.08 19.19 24.69
C ALA A 1016 -18.68 18.12 25.63
N GLU A 1017 -19.55 17.22 25.13
CA GLU A 1017 -20.05 16.06 25.91
C GLU A 1017 -19.03 14.92 25.94
N TRP A 1018 -18.07 14.89 25.02
CA TRP A 1018 -17.00 13.89 24.94
C TRP A 1018 -15.68 14.39 25.55
N ASN A 1019 -15.09 15.44 24.96
CA ASN A 1019 -13.86 16.08 25.41
C ASN A 1019 -14.04 17.61 25.31
N SER A 1020 -14.21 18.29 26.45
CA SER A 1020 -14.43 19.75 26.48
C SER A 1020 -13.09 20.50 26.54
N HIS A 1021 -12.67 21.14 25.45
CA HIS A 1021 -11.48 22.00 25.39
C HIS A 1021 -11.69 23.25 24.53
N LEU A 1022 -10.69 24.14 24.56
CA LEU A 1022 -10.55 25.22 23.59
C LEU A 1022 -9.53 24.78 22.53
N GLY A 1023 -9.69 25.25 21.30
CA GLY A 1023 -8.66 25.14 20.26
C GLY A 1023 -8.74 23.94 19.34
N SER A 1024 -9.89 23.28 19.20
CA SER A 1024 -10.06 22.19 18.24
C SER A 1024 -10.10 22.67 16.79
N MET A 1025 -9.59 21.82 15.90
CA MET A 1025 -9.69 21.95 14.44
C MET A 1025 -11.15 22.06 14.02
N LYS A 1026 -12.01 21.25 14.64
CA LYS A 1026 -13.46 21.15 14.39
C LYS A 1026 -14.21 22.45 14.64
N ASP A 1027 -13.98 23.09 15.79
CA ASP A 1027 -14.58 24.40 16.08
C ASP A 1027 -14.01 25.51 15.19
N PHE A 1028 -12.73 25.44 14.85
CA PHE A 1028 -12.07 26.41 13.96
C PHE A 1028 -12.58 26.30 12.52
N SER A 1029 -12.77 25.08 12.02
CA SER A 1029 -13.33 24.76 10.70
C SER A 1029 -14.75 25.29 10.51
N LEU A 1030 -15.60 25.15 11.53
CA LEU A 1030 -16.95 25.73 11.51
C LEU A 1030 -16.91 27.27 11.60
N SER A 1031 -16.10 27.81 12.52
CA SER A 1031 -16.08 29.25 12.84
C SER A 1031 -15.42 30.12 11.76
N TYR A 1032 -14.29 29.68 11.22
CA TYR A 1032 -13.43 30.45 10.31
C TYR A 1032 -13.33 29.83 8.91
N GLY A 1033 -13.43 28.51 8.79
CA GLY A 1033 -13.51 27.83 7.49
C GLY A 1033 -14.92 27.81 6.88
N HIS A 1034 -15.95 28.14 7.67
CA HIS A 1034 -17.38 28.03 7.34
C HIS A 1034 -17.82 26.62 6.86
N CYS A 1035 -17.05 25.59 7.23
CA CYS A 1035 -17.24 24.20 6.83
C CYS A 1035 -17.69 23.37 8.04
N PRO A 1036 -18.82 22.63 7.95
CA PRO A 1036 -19.15 21.59 8.92
C PRO A 1036 -18.03 20.55 9.01
N GLU A 1037 -17.60 20.23 10.22
CA GLU A 1037 -16.58 19.21 10.48
C GLU A 1037 -17.10 18.25 11.55
N ILE A 1038 -16.89 16.94 11.35
CA ILE A 1038 -17.20 15.89 12.33
C ILE A 1038 -15.94 15.10 12.65
N THR A 1039 -15.76 14.68 13.91
CA THR A 1039 -14.65 13.80 14.31
C THR A 1039 -15.19 12.41 14.59
N VAL A 1040 -14.77 11.45 13.78
CA VAL A 1040 -15.09 10.03 13.86
C VAL A 1040 -14.02 9.33 14.67
N TYR A 1041 -14.41 8.70 15.77
CA TYR A 1041 -13.56 7.78 16.53
C TYR A 1041 -13.78 6.37 15.95
N THR A 1042 -12.72 5.85 15.33
CA THR A 1042 -12.77 4.70 14.38
C THR A 1042 -12.76 3.33 15.06
N GLY A 1043 -12.49 3.26 16.36
CA GLY A 1043 -12.41 2.03 17.13
C GLY A 1043 -11.84 2.25 18.53
N CYS A 1044 -12.17 1.34 19.46
CA CYS A 1044 -11.87 1.41 20.90
C CYS A 1044 -10.38 1.47 21.31
N CYS A 1045 -9.45 1.41 20.37
CA CYS A 1045 -8.02 1.32 20.59
C CYS A 1045 -7.35 2.46 19.85
N TYR A 1046 -6.40 3.17 20.48
CA TYR A 1046 -5.61 4.20 19.80
C TYR A 1046 -4.73 3.57 18.70
N PHE A 1047 -3.88 2.60 19.07
CA PHE A 1047 -2.98 1.91 18.14
C PHE A 1047 -3.19 0.38 18.16
N PRO A 1048 -4.27 -0.14 17.55
CA PRO A 1048 -4.55 -1.58 17.49
C PRO A 1048 -3.50 -2.34 16.67
N SER A 1049 -3.50 -3.67 16.77
CA SER A 1049 -2.55 -4.50 16.01
C SER A 1049 -2.81 -4.40 14.50
N ALA A 1050 -1.75 -4.50 13.69
CA ALA A 1050 -1.83 -4.37 12.23
C ALA A 1050 -2.86 -5.32 11.58
N GLY A 1051 -3.03 -6.53 12.13
CA GLY A 1051 -4.01 -7.52 11.66
C GLY A 1051 -5.48 -7.14 11.85
N GLN A 1052 -5.79 -6.06 12.58
CA GLN A 1052 -7.16 -5.56 12.75
C GLN A 1052 -7.55 -4.50 11.69
N LEU A 1053 -6.58 -3.97 10.94
CA LEU A 1053 -6.82 -2.95 9.90
C LEU A 1053 -7.78 -3.41 8.78
N PRO A 1054 -7.77 -4.68 8.30
CA PRO A 1054 -8.76 -5.15 7.31
C PRO A 1054 -10.20 -5.08 7.82
N THR A 1055 -10.43 -5.45 9.09
CA THR A 1055 -11.75 -5.39 9.73
C THR A 1055 -12.20 -3.95 9.94
N LEU A 1056 -11.33 -3.10 10.50
CA LEU A 1056 -11.62 -1.68 10.71
C LEU A 1056 -11.93 -0.96 9.38
N TRP A 1057 -11.26 -1.35 8.30
CA TRP A 1057 -11.58 -0.89 6.94
C TRP A 1057 -12.93 -1.41 6.45
N ALA A 1058 -13.21 -2.71 6.55
CA ALA A 1058 -14.50 -3.27 6.16
C ALA A 1058 -15.69 -2.60 6.87
N GLU A 1059 -15.52 -2.26 8.16
CA GLU A 1059 -16.53 -1.57 8.97
C GLU A 1059 -16.70 -0.08 8.59
N ASN A 1060 -15.60 0.66 8.37
CA ASN A 1060 -15.65 2.10 8.11
C ASN A 1060 -15.84 2.48 6.62
N LYS A 1061 -15.50 1.59 5.67
CA LYS A 1061 -15.55 1.85 4.22
C LYS A 1061 -16.94 2.30 3.73
N LYS A 1062 -18.02 1.70 4.26
CA LYS A 1062 -19.40 2.10 3.92
C LYS A 1062 -19.73 3.53 4.41
N SER A 1063 -19.28 3.90 5.60
CA SER A 1063 -19.47 5.25 6.16
C SER A 1063 -18.60 6.32 5.49
N LEU A 1064 -17.37 5.99 5.10
CA LEU A 1064 -16.51 6.91 4.33
C LEU A 1064 -17.14 7.22 2.96
N LEU A 1065 -17.68 6.20 2.27
CA LEU A 1065 -18.40 6.42 1.01
C LEU A 1065 -19.75 7.13 1.21
N SER A 1066 -20.43 6.98 2.35
CA SER A 1066 -21.68 7.72 2.60
C SER A 1066 -21.45 9.23 2.70
N MET A 1067 -20.30 9.67 3.24
CA MET A 1067 -19.91 11.09 3.26
C MET A 1067 -19.67 11.65 1.84
N LEU A 1068 -19.11 10.85 0.92
CA LEU A 1068 -18.96 11.22 -0.50
C LEU A 1068 -20.30 11.37 -1.23
N VAL A 1069 -21.37 10.71 -0.76
CA VAL A 1069 -22.73 10.86 -1.31
C VAL A 1069 -23.48 12.00 -0.62
N GLU A 1070 -23.29 12.18 0.69
CA GLU A 1070 -23.97 13.21 1.48
C GLU A 1070 -23.52 14.64 1.10
N VAL A 1071 -22.28 14.81 0.62
CA VAL A 1071 -21.79 16.12 0.13
C VAL A 1071 -22.50 16.63 -1.14
N HIS A 1072 -23.36 15.81 -1.78
CA HIS A 1072 -24.21 16.18 -2.93
C HIS A 1072 -25.68 16.43 -2.56
N LYS A 1073 -25.97 16.73 -1.29
CA LYS A 1073 -27.34 16.96 -0.78
C LYS A 1073 -27.52 18.38 -0.24
N GLY A 1074 -28.53 18.60 0.60
CA GLY A 1074 -28.82 19.94 1.13
C GLY A 1074 -29.42 20.88 0.08
N VAL A 1075 -28.82 22.05 -0.09
CA VAL A 1075 -29.28 23.12 -0.99
C VAL A 1075 -28.12 23.65 -1.81
N TYR A 1076 -28.33 23.79 -3.12
CA TYR A 1076 -27.37 24.44 -4.03
C TYR A 1076 -28.10 25.45 -4.91
N GLY A 1077 -27.40 26.43 -5.46
CA GLY A 1077 -28.06 27.49 -6.20
C GLY A 1077 -27.19 28.60 -6.75
N PHE A 1078 -27.83 29.50 -7.50
CA PHE A 1078 -27.21 30.71 -8.02
C PHE A 1078 -27.95 31.96 -7.54
N VAL A 1079 -27.17 32.92 -7.06
CA VAL A 1079 -27.62 34.29 -6.76
C VAL A 1079 -27.29 35.20 -7.93
N ARG A 1080 -28.31 35.85 -8.50
CA ARG A 1080 -28.15 36.78 -9.63
C ARG A 1080 -28.96 38.05 -9.41
N ASP A 1081 -28.59 39.14 -10.08
CA ASP A 1081 -29.35 40.38 -10.06
C ASP A 1081 -30.57 40.34 -11.00
N ARG A 1082 -31.31 41.45 -11.07
CA ARG A 1082 -32.45 41.63 -11.97
C ARG A 1082 -32.09 41.58 -13.46
N HIS A 1083 -30.82 41.72 -13.81
CA HIS A 1083 -30.28 41.66 -15.17
C HIS A 1083 -29.65 40.29 -15.51
N GLY A 1084 -29.67 39.34 -14.57
CA GLY A 1084 -29.10 38.00 -14.73
C GLY A 1084 -27.58 37.92 -14.49
N GLN A 1085 -26.95 38.98 -14.00
CA GLN A 1085 -25.54 39.00 -13.63
C GLN A 1085 -25.31 38.26 -12.30
N PRO A 1086 -24.22 37.49 -12.15
CA PRO A 1086 -23.93 36.78 -10.91
C PRO A 1086 -23.52 37.72 -9.78
N VAL A 1087 -24.08 37.51 -8.58
CA VAL A 1087 -23.73 38.30 -7.38
C VAL A 1087 -22.81 37.46 -6.49
N SER A 1088 -21.50 37.57 -6.73
CA SER A 1088 -20.45 36.96 -5.89
C SER A 1088 -20.38 37.58 -4.49
N LYS A 1089 -19.90 36.82 -3.50
CA LYS A 1089 -19.81 37.22 -2.08
C LYS A 1089 -21.13 37.64 -1.41
N ALA A 1090 -22.28 37.37 -2.03
CA ALA A 1090 -23.57 37.43 -1.35
C ALA A 1090 -23.60 36.46 -0.17
N GLN A 1091 -24.12 36.91 0.97
CA GLN A 1091 -24.23 36.13 2.20
C GLN A 1091 -25.58 35.42 2.25
N ILE A 1092 -25.54 34.09 2.34
CA ILE A 1092 -26.69 33.21 2.52
C ILE A 1092 -26.75 32.80 3.98
N VAL A 1093 -27.73 33.34 4.72
CA VAL A 1093 -27.96 33.04 6.14
C VAL A 1093 -29.10 32.04 6.28
N LEU A 1094 -28.89 30.98 7.06
CA LEU A 1094 -29.79 29.82 7.16
C LEU A 1094 -30.26 29.63 8.60
N ASN A 1095 -31.58 29.62 8.81
CA ASN A 1095 -32.22 29.50 10.13
C ASN A 1095 -31.53 30.37 11.22
N GLU A 1096 -31.23 31.62 10.88
CA GLU A 1096 -30.63 32.66 11.76
C GLU A 1096 -29.17 32.42 12.23
N GLY A 1097 -28.53 31.29 11.87
CA GLY A 1097 -27.15 30.96 12.27
C GLY A 1097 -26.13 30.91 11.13
N VAL A 1098 -26.10 29.77 10.39
CA VAL A 1098 -25.06 29.46 9.39
C VAL A 1098 -25.02 30.51 8.29
N LYS A 1099 -23.81 30.98 7.97
CA LYS A 1099 -23.52 31.90 6.88
C LYS A 1099 -22.63 31.21 5.85
N VAL A 1100 -23.13 31.07 4.62
CA VAL A 1100 -22.35 30.64 3.45
C VAL A 1100 -22.25 31.82 2.50
N TYR A 1101 -21.12 31.97 1.82
CA TYR A 1101 -20.90 33.03 0.83
C TYR A 1101 -20.91 32.45 -0.58
N THR A 1102 -21.52 33.15 -1.53
CA THR A 1102 -21.46 32.74 -2.94
C THR A 1102 -20.04 32.88 -3.49
N LYS A 1103 -19.59 31.84 -4.19
CA LYS A 1103 -18.34 31.82 -4.97
C LYS A 1103 -18.41 32.78 -6.17
N GLU A 1104 -17.33 32.85 -6.95
CA GLU A 1104 -17.37 33.46 -8.29
C GLU A 1104 -18.43 32.76 -9.15
N GLY A 1105 -19.09 33.51 -10.05
CA GLY A 1105 -20.29 33.04 -10.74
C GLY A 1105 -21.58 33.05 -9.90
N GLY A 1106 -21.53 33.47 -8.62
CA GLY A 1106 -22.71 33.61 -7.76
C GLY A 1106 -23.28 32.28 -7.26
N TYR A 1107 -22.53 31.18 -7.43
CA TYR A 1107 -22.90 29.84 -6.97
C TYR A 1107 -22.76 29.70 -5.45
N PHE A 1108 -23.66 28.98 -4.80
CA PHE A 1108 -23.50 28.49 -3.43
C PHE A 1108 -23.99 27.05 -3.29
N HIS A 1109 -23.42 26.35 -2.32
CA HIS A 1109 -23.84 25.01 -1.90
C HIS A 1109 -23.74 24.92 -0.37
N VAL A 1110 -24.70 24.27 0.28
CA VAL A 1110 -24.76 24.10 1.73
C VAL A 1110 -25.51 22.85 2.15
N LEU A 1111 -24.89 22.08 3.04
CA LEU A 1111 -25.51 20.91 3.68
C LEU A 1111 -26.47 21.35 4.78
N LEU A 1112 -27.65 20.72 4.81
CA LEU A 1112 -28.73 20.94 5.77
C LEU A 1112 -29.41 19.61 6.07
N ALA A 1113 -29.94 19.45 7.29
CA ALA A 1113 -30.80 18.32 7.62
C ALA A 1113 -32.05 18.26 6.70
N PRO A 1114 -32.66 17.08 6.48
CA PRO A 1114 -33.94 16.98 5.78
C PRO A 1114 -35.05 17.70 6.55
N GLY A 1115 -35.70 18.70 5.94
CA GLY A 1115 -36.65 19.56 6.65
C GLY A 1115 -37.04 20.83 5.89
N TYR A 1116 -37.80 21.71 6.53
CA TYR A 1116 -38.16 23.03 5.98
C TYR A 1116 -37.27 24.13 6.55
N HIS A 1117 -36.44 24.75 5.71
CA HIS A 1117 -35.47 25.76 6.12
C HIS A 1117 -35.84 27.16 5.59
N LYS A 1118 -35.52 28.19 6.37
CA LYS A 1118 -35.58 29.59 5.95
C LYS A 1118 -34.20 30.03 5.48
N ILE A 1119 -34.15 30.59 4.28
CA ILE A 1119 -32.96 31.10 3.63
C ILE A 1119 -33.11 32.62 3.47
N HIS A 1120 -32.12 33.35 3.98
CA HIS A 1120 -32.06 34.81 3.97
C HIS A 1120 -30.82 35.23 3.16
N ALA A 1121 -31.03 35.71 1.94
CA ALA A 1121 -29.95 36.19 1.09
C ALA A 1121 -29.74 37.69 1.28
N ILE A 1122 -28.49 38.10 1.50
CA ILE A 1122 -28.08 39.47 1.80
C ILE A 1122 -26.87 39.82 0.91
N ALA A 1123 -26.92 40.95 0.20
CA ALA A 1123 -25.78 41.51 -0.53
C ALA A 1123 -25.82 43.04 -0.47
N GLU A 1124 -24.64 43.66 -0.50
CA GLU A 1124 -24.51 45.11 -0.46
C GLU A 1124 -25.10 45.76 -1.73
N GLY A 1125 -25.95 46.77 -1.56
CA GLY A 1125 -26.66 47.44 -2.66
C GLY A 1125 -27.96 46.76 -3.13
N TYR A 1126 -28.34 45.61 -2.55
CA TYR A 1126 -29.53 44.83 -2.94
C TYR A 1126 -30.53 44.67 -1.79
N GLN A 1127 -31.81 44.49 -2.13
CA GLN A 1127 -32.84 44.21 -1.14
C GLN A 1127 -32.73 42.76 -0.64
N GLN A 1128 -32.84 42.56 0.68
CA GLN A 1128 -32.76 41.24 1.31
C GLN A 1128 -33.89 40.34 0.81
N GLN A 1129 -33.56 39.09 0.47
CA GLN A 1129 -34.51 38.11 -0.05
C GLN A 1129 -34.74 36.97 0.95
N HIS A 1130 -36.00 36.60 1.14
CA HIS A 1130 -36.41 35.53 2.05
C HIS A 1130 -37.05 34.39 1.27
N VAL A 1131 -36.46 33.21 1.31
CA VAL A 1131 -36.98 32.02 0.61
C VAL A 1131 -37.12 30.85 1.59
N LYS A 1132 -38.23 30.11 1.46
CA LYS A 1132 -38.44 28.86 2.20
C LYS A 1132 -38.19 27.68 1.28
N VAL A 1133 -37.28 26.78 1.66
CA VAL A 1133 -36.94 25.57 0.90
C VAL A 1133 -37.33 24.32 1.69
N LEU A 1134 -37.61 23.23 0.99
CA LEU A 1134 -37.74 21.88 1.54
C LEU A 1134 -36.49 21.10 1.15
N VAL A 1135 -35.70 20.68 2.12
CA VAL A 1135 -34.52 19.81 1.94
C VAL A 1135 -34.97 18.35 2.04
N ARG A 1136 -34.48 17.50 1.13
CA ARG A 1136 -34.79 16.06 1.10
C ARG A 1136 -33.59 15.23 1.57
N HIS A 1137 -33.83 13.97 1.90
CA HIS A 1137 -32.78 13.02 2.29
C HIS A 1137 -32.15 12.28 1.10
N ASP A 1138 -32.77 12.33 -0.08
CA ASP A 1138 -32.42 11.56 -1.28
C ASP A 1138 -31.76 12.40 -2.40
N MET A 1139 -31.94 13.72 -2.40
CA MET A 1139 -31.39 14.62 -3.42
C MET A 1139 -31.27 16.07 -2.90
N ALA A 1140 -30.33 16.84 -3.45
CA ALA A 1140 -30.22 18.27 -3.17
C ALA A 1140 -31.41 19.07 -3.75
N SER A 1141 -31.69 20.21 -3.13
CA SER A 1141 -32.74 21.13 -3.59
C SER A 1141 -32.13 22.37 -4.26
N PHE A 1142 -32.38 22.52 -5.55
CA PHE A 1142 -31.94 23.69 -6.31
C PHE A 1142 -32.69 24.96 -5.90
N LEU A 1143 -31.97 26.07 -5.77
CA LEU A 1143 -32.53 27.38 -5.51
C LEU A 1143 -31.97 28.45 -6.46
N HIS A 1144 -32.87 29.22 -7.08
CA HIS A 1144 -32.49 30.46 -7.75
C HIS A 1144 -32.92 31.66 -6.91
N VAL A 1145 -31.96 32.51 -6.53
CA VAL A 1145 -32.21 33.75 -5.79
C VAL A 1145 -31.98 34.92 -6.73
N GLN A 1146 -33.01 35.73 -6.94
CA GLN A 1146 -32.91 36.97 -7.72
C GLN A 1146 -32.93 38.18 -6.79
N PHE A 1147 -31.89 39.02 -6.88
CA PHE A 1147 -31.81 40.28 -6.16
C PHE A 1147 -32.34 41.44 -6.99
N ASP A 1148 -33.25 42.21 -6.39
CA ASP A 1148 -33.59 43.56 -6.84
C ASP A 1148 -32.61 44.56 -6.20
N THR A 1149 -32.06 45.48 -7.01
CA THR A 1149 -31.22 46.60 -6.54
C THR A 1149 -32.03 47.50 -5.62
N ASP A 1150 -31.52 47.88 -4.44
CA ASP A 1150 -32.28 48.79 -3.57
C ASP A 1150 -32.28 50.21 -4.17
N ASN A 1151 -33.44 50.63 -4.68
CA ASN A 1151 -33.64 51.95 -5.29
C ASN A 1151 -33.76 53.08 -4.25
N LYS A 1152 -33.00 52.99 -3.15
CA LYS A 1152 -32.96 53.97 -2.06
C LYS A 1152 -31.54 54.52 -1.88
N ILE A 1153 -31.44 55.83 -1.73
CA ILE A 1153 -30.20 56.52 -1.36
C ILE A 1153 -30.52 57.32 -0.09
N PHE A 1154 -29.77 57.10 0.99
CA PHE A 1154 -30.08 57.60 2.33
C PHE A 1154 -31.52 57.32 2.80
N GLY A 1155 -32.07 56.15 2.44
CA GLY A 1155 -33.43 55.73 2.77
C GLY A 1155 -34.56 56.35 1.91
N LEU A 1156 -34.25 57.32 1.04
CA LEU A 1156 -35.20 57.99 0.15
C LEU A 1156 -35.13 57.41 -1.28
N PRO A 1157 -36.23 57.41 -2.06
CA PRO A 1157 -36.22 56.89 -3.43
C PRO A 1157 -35.16 57.56 -4.31
N ARG A 1158 -34.45 56.77 -5.13
CA ARG A 1158 -33.39 57.22 -6.03
C ARG A 1158 -33.84 58.34 -6.97
N GLU A 1159 -35.07 58.26 -7.48
CA GLU A 1159 -35.67 59.32 -8.32
C GLU A 1159 -35.81 60.65 -7.55
N LEU A 1160 -36.21 60.60 -6.27
CA LEU A 1160 -36.32 61.79 -5.42
C LEU A 1160 -34.94 62.40 -5.15
N VAL A 1161 -33.93 61.58 -4.85
CA VAL A 1161 -32.57 62.07 -4.60
C VAL A 1161 -31.93 62.65 -5.85
N VAL A 1162 -32.11 62.01 -7.02
CA VAL A 1162 -31.59 62.51 -8.30
C VAL A 1162 -32.33 63.78 -8.76
N THR A 1163 -33.66 63.86 -8.60
CA THR A 1163 -34.41 65.09 -8.95
C THR A 1163 -34.12 66.24 -8.00
N VAL A 1164 -33.96 66.00 -6.69
CA VAL A 1164 -33.54 67.03 -5.73
C VAL A 1164 -32.11 67.50 -6.01
N ALA A 1165 -31.15 66.59 -6.24
CA ALA A 1165 -29.78 66.96 -6.59
C ALA A 1165 -29.69 67.68 -7.94
N GLY A 1166 -30.48 67.28 -8.94
CA GLY A 1166 -30.60 67.97 -10.22
C GLY A 1166 -31.22 69.37 -10.07
N ALA A 1167 -32.25 69.52 -9.23
CA ALA A 1167 -32.88 70.80 -8.96
C ALA A 1167 -31.96 71.74 -8.16
N THR A 1168 -31.23 71.26 -7.15
CA THR A 1168 -30.27 72.08 -6.40
C THR A 1168 -29.07 72.47 -7.27
N MET A 1169 -28.50 71.55 -8.05
CA MET A 1169 -27.44 71.89 -9.02
C MET A 1169 -27.93 72.91 -10.06
N THR A 1170 -29.15 72.76 -10.58
CA THR A 1170 -29.73 73.73 -11.52
C THR A 1170 -29.98 75.08 -10.85
N ALA A 1171 -30.44 75.11 -9.60
CA ALA A 1171 -30.61 76.35 -8.82
C ALA A 1171 -29.27 77.03 -8.47
N VAL A 1172 -28.22 76.26 -8.17
CA VAL A 1172 -26.85 76.74 -7.94
C VAL A 1172 -26.25 77.28 -9.24
N ILE A 1173 -26.44 76.60 -10.38
CA ILE A 1173 -26.00 77.09 -11.69
C ILE A 1173 -26.77 78.36 -12.08
N LEU A 1174 -28.10 78.40 -11.90
CA LEU A 1174 -28.90 79.58 -12.18
C LEU A 1174 -28.53 80.76 -11.28
N THR A 1175 -28.31 80.55 -9.98
CA THR A 1175 -27.85 81.63 -9.08
C THR A 1175 -26.42 82.05 -9.38
N ALA A 1176 -25.51 81.14 -9.73
CA ALA A 1176 -24.16 81.48 -10.21
C ALA A 1176 -24.20 82.28 -11.52
N CYS A 1177 -25.07 81.92 -12.48
CA CYS A 1177 -25.29 82.69 -13.70
C CYS A 1177 -25.93 84.06 -13.41
N ILE A 1178 -26.89 84.17 -12.50
CA ILE A 1178 -27.48 85.45 -12.08
C ILE A 1178 -26.43 86.33 -11.40
N ILE A 1179 -25.62 85.78 -10.49
CA ILE A 1179 -24.50 86.47 -9.84
C ILE A 1179 -23.49 86.91 -10.90
N TRP A 1180 -23.09 86.05 -11.84
CA TRP A 1180 -22.17 86.39 -12.92
C TRP A 1180 -22.73 87.49 -13.81
N CYS A 1181 -24.01 87.45 -14.20
CA CYS A 1181 -24.66 88.51 -14.95
C CYS A 1181 -24.70 89.83 -14.16
N VAL A 1182 -25.05 89.82 -12.88
CA VAL A 1182 -25.08 91.02 -12.02
C VAL A 1182 -23.68 91.61 -11.82
N CYS A 1183 -22.67 90.77 -11.59
CA CYS A 1183 -21.26 91.17 -11.52
C CYS A 1183 -20.75 91.70 -12.85
N SER A 1184 -21.10 91.07 -13.99
CA SER A 1184 -20.75 91.52 -15.34
C SER A 1184 -21.35 92.89 -15.64
N ILE A 1185 -22.63 93.10 -15.32
CA ILE A 1185 -23.35 94.36 -15.55
C ILE A 1185 -22.80 95.49 -14.66
N LYS A 1186 -22.30 95.20 -13.45
CA LYS A 1186 -21.60 96.19 -12.60
C LYS A 1186 -20.13 96.42 -12.98
N SER A 1187 -19.42 95.39 -13.45
CA SER A 1187 -17.98 95.46 -13.75
C SER A 1187 -17.66 96.38 -14.94
N ASN A 1188 -18.56 96.43 -15.92
CA ASN A 1188 -18.32 97.07 -17.22
C ASN A 1188 -18.40 98.62 -17.22
N ARG A 1189 -18.12 99.29 -16.09
CA ARG A 1189 -18.23 100.76 -15.97
C ARG A 1189 -17.10 101.51 -15.26
N HIS A 1190 -16.08 100.81 -14.75
CA HIS A 1190 -14.90 101.44 -14.13
C HIS A 1190 -13.55 100.87 -14.59
N LYS A 1191 -13.47 100.44 -15.86
CA LYS A 1191 -12.18 100.36 -16.58
C LYS A 1191 -11.77 101.75 -17.10
N ASP A 1192 -11.52 102.67 -16.16
CA ASP A 1192 -10.63 103.83 -16.34
C ASP A 1192 -10.47 104.55 -15.00
N GLY A 1193 -9.24 104.63 -14.50
CA GLY A 1193 -8.91 105.33 -13.26
C GLY A 1193 -7.95 104.57 -12.33
N PHE A 1194 -6.91 105.27 -11.91
CA PHE A 1194 -6.11 105.00 -10.71
C PHE A 1194 -5.39 103.64 -10.60
N HIS A 1195 -4.35 103.54 -11.41
CA HIS A 1195 -3.02 103.19 -10.89
C HIS A 1195 -2.75 103.77 -9.47
N ARG A 1196 -1.98 102.99 -8.70
CA ARG A 1196 -1.22 103.32 -7.47
C ARG A 1196 -1.91 103.21 -6.10
N LEU A 1197 -1.11 102.61 -5.21
CA LEU A 1197 -0.96 102.81 -3.76
C LEU A 1197 -1.76 101.95 -2.76
N ARG A 1198 -0.95 101.41 -1.83
CA ARG A 1198 -1.19 100.82 -0.51
C ARG A 1198 -1.88 99.44 -0.46
N GLN A 1199 -1.32 98.37 0.11
CA GLN A 1199 -0.32 98.15 1.21
C GLN A 1199 -0.95 98.14 2.61
N HIS A 1200 -0.69 97.05 3.34
CA HIS A 1200 -1.19 96.67 4.67
C HIS A 1200 -2.71 96.45 4.75
N HIS A 1201 -3.23 95.69 5.71
CA HIS A 1201 -2.76 94.58 6.57
C HIS A 1201 -3.96 94.26 7.46
N ASP A 1202 -3.99 93.05 7.98
CA ASP A 1202 -4.92 92.48 8.93
C ASP A 1202 -5.22 93.37 10.15
N ASP A 1203 -6.44 93.20 10.69
CA ASP A 1203 -6.79 93.15 12.13
C ASP A 1203 -8.21 93.69 12.36
N TYR A 1204 -9.14 92.82 12.78
CA TYR A 1204 -9.58 92.73 14.18
C TYR A 1204 -10.71 91.70 14.34
N GLU A 1205 -10.53 90.76 15.29
CA GLU A 1205 -11.63 90.07 15.97
C GLU A 1205 -12.32 91.09 16.94
N ASP A 1206 -13.31 90.82 17.81
CA ASP A 1206 -13.44 89.69 18.73
C ASP A 1206 -14.73 89.79 19.59
N GLU A 1207 -14.97 88.76 20.42
CA GLU A 1207 -15.79 88.66 21.64
C GLU A 1207 -17.09 89.49 21.84
N ILE A 1208 -18.24 88.78 21.91
CA ILE A 1208 -19.01 88.52 23.17
C ILE A 1208 -19.63 87.10 23.04
N ARG A 1209 -19.54 86.06 23.92
CA ARG A 1209 -19.01 85.79 25.29
C ARG A 1209 -20.10 85.48 26.35
N MET A 1210 -19.84 84.51 27.25
CA MET A 1210 -20.63 84.06 28.43
C MET A 1210 -21.82 83.09 28.17
N MET A 1211 -22.24 82.16 29.07
CA MET A 1211 -21.71 81.42 30.25
C MET A 1211 -22.79 80.37 30.69
N SER A 1212 -22.63 79.33 31.54
CA SER A 1212 -21.50 78.53 32.08
C SER A 1212 -22.06 77.35 32.96
N THR A 1213 -21.20 76.54 33.61
CA THR A 1213 -21.48 75.38 34.52
C THR A 1213 -22.03 74.09 33.84
N GLY A 1214 -21.56 72.86 34.11
CA GLY A 1214 -20.48 72.28 34.95
C GLY A 1214 -20.47 70.71 34.81
N SER A 1215 -19.68 69.86 35.49
CA SER A 1215 -18.54 70.06 36.42
C SER A 1215 -17.83 68.72 36.82
N LYS A 1216 -16.51 68.58 36.51
CA LYS A 1216 -15.43 67.77 37.17
C LYS A 1216 -15.19 66.27 36.84
N LYS A 1217 -13.88 65.91 36.95
CA LYS A 1217 -13.15 64.61 36.81
C LYS A 1217 -13.00 64.07 35.37
N SER A 1218 -11.87 63.52 34.91
CA SER A 1218 -10.47 63.39 35.43
C SER A 1218 -9.54 63.08 34.23
N LEU A 1219 -8.51 63.84 33.81
CA LEU A 1219 -7.17 64.21 34.36
C LEU A 1219 -6.00 63.31 33.84
N LEU A 1220 -4.82 63.92 33.56
CA LEU A 1220 -3.53 63.38 33.03
C LEU A 1220 -3.49 63.11 31.50
N SER A 1221 -2.38 63.22 30.74
CA SER A 1221 -1.16 64.09 30.70
C SER A 1221 -0.38 63.71 29.41
N HIS A 1222 0.09 64.56 28.48
CA HIS A 1222 1.02 65.71 28.48
C HIS A 1222 2.50 65.37 28.76
N GLU A 1223 3.34 65.35 27.70
CA GLU A 1223 4.79 65.69 27.55
C GLU A 1223 5.28 65.09 26.20
N PHE A 1224 6.08 65.68 25.27
CA PHE A 1224 7.24 66.61 25.23
C PHE A 1224 8.63 65.93 25.18
N GLN A 1225 9.38 66.20 24.08
CA GLN A 1225 10.86 66.14 23.95
C GLN A 1225 11.57 64.77 24.15
N ASP A 1226 12.81 64.51 23.72
CA ASP A 1226 13.71 65.25 22.79
C ASP A 1226 14.64 64.28 22.01
N GLU A 1227 15.57 64.85 21.23
CA GLU A 1227 16.60 64.18 20.40
C GLU A 1227 17.54 63.20 21.14
N THR A 1228 18.11 62.22 20.41
CA THR A 1228 19.57 61.98 20.40
C THR A 1228 20.06 61.12 19.22
N ASP A 1229 20.84 61.76 18.36
CA ASP A 1229 22.05 61.28 17.65
C ASP A 1229 22.11 60.09 16.66
N THR A 1230 22.97 60.33 15.64
CA THR A 1230 23.72 59.39 14.77
C THR A 1230 22.97 58.51 13.75
N GLU A 1231 22.85 59.08 12.54
CA GLU A 1231 23.54 58.62 11.33
C GLU A 1231 24.17 57.20 11.32
N GLU A 1232 23.81 56.38 10.33
CA GLU A 1232 24.80 55.91 9.33
C GLU A 1232 24.14 55.52 7.98
N GLU A 1233 24.96 55.30 6.94
CA GLU A 1233 24.59 55.51 5.53
C GLU A 1233 24.11 54.28 4.71
N THR A 1234 23.77 54.57 3.44
CA THR A 1234 23.94 53.71 2.24
C THR A 1234 22.98 52.54 1.94
N LEU A 1235 21.90 52.89 1.25
CA LEU A 1235 21.66 52.56 -0.18
C LEU A 1235 22.13 51.20 -0.79
N TYR A 1236 21.14 50.42 -1.25
CA TYR A 1236 21.16 49.46 -2.40
C TYR A 1236 22.10 48.22 -2.28
N SER A 1237 21.84 47.08 -2.93
CA SER A 1237 20.97 46.77 -4.09
C SER A 1237 20.44 45.33 -4.10
N SER A 1238 19.45 45.06 -4.97
CA SER A 1238 18.98 43.74 -5.48
C SER A 1238 18.38 42.75 -4.46
N LYS A 1239 17.24 42.09 -4.69
CA LYS A 1239 16.67 41.35 -5.86
C LYS A 1239 17.40 40.06 -6.25
N HIS A 1240 16.70 38.94 -6.44
CA HIS A 1240 15.36 38.58 -5.95
C HIS A 1240 15.22 37.05 -5.93
#